data_AF-A0A8H3YY82-F1
#
_entry.id   AF-A0A8H3YY82-F1
#
_cell.length_a   1.000
_cell.length_b   1.000
_cell.length_c   1.000
_cell.angle_alpha   90.00
_cell.angle_beta   90.00
_cell.angle_gamma   90.00
#
_symmetry.space_group_name_H-M   'P 1'
#
loop_
_entity.id
_entity.type
_entity.pdbx_description
1 polymer ?
#
loop_
_entity_poly.entity_id
_entity_poly.type
_entity_poly.pdbx_seq_one_letter_code
_entity_poly.pdbx_strand_id
1 'polypeptide(L)'
;MAHKVDQPVHDYNMNSDRPRADNATAKRIFVPRKYNHLFAIHSKSRASCLTSQDAAETPSFVGFRNLMVLMLVFSNLRLMIENLRKYGVLICIRCHDYRRQDIISGSILYLLIPCHLFVAYVIELAAGKQAKGAVARRKRTEELDEAKAIGQKQIHDFKLGWYLIAIAHAINATLNLAITTFTVYYYIHHPGIGTLCELHAIIVWLKTCSYALTNRDLRLAYLYPDASDPLPELYQSCPYPQNISLQNISYFWWTPTLVYQPVYPRTNKIRWTFVFKRIAEVVGLSIVIWIASAQYAVPLLQNSLDHMAALDLVSIAERVMKLSTISMFCWLAGFFVLFQSSLNALAEIMRFGDREFYSDWWNHKMADQLVTKPPPTPTYLLSYPAPHVLLITINRAKRMNSLPYDPHWEAETLMQWFDNEASLVVAVVTGAGEKAFCAGQDLIEQGEIQAALRSATPPSGKWGKRQMMTHPPSGFMGISRRAGKKPVVAAVNGFALGGGFEIVLGCDMVIASPRATFGLPEAKRGLYAAAGGLSRLVRIVGLPIASEIAMTGRTLTAAEALKYNVINRVSKTHESCVDEAVALAASIGELSPDAVIITRSGLKESLEVGSVERASQLTAEKFGRKLLEGENMGIGLAAFAQKKKPVWVPSKL
;
A
#
# COMPACT_ATOMS: atom_id res chain seq x y z
N MET A 1 9.51 -30.09 5.74
CA MET A 1 10.51 -29.39 4.92
C MET A 1 9.97 -28.01 4.59
N ALA A 2 10.41 -27.01 5.35
CA ALA A 2 9.95 -25.64 5.28
C ALA A 2 10.96 -24.81 4.48
N HIS A 3 10.53 -24.20 3.38
CA HIS A 3 11.31 -23.17 2.70
C HIS A 3 11.03 -21.83 3.40
N LYS A 4 12.00 -21.38 4.22
CA LYS A 4 12.12 -19.98 4.62
C LYS A 4 12.31 -19.14 3.36
N VAL A 5 11.40 -18.20 3.13
CA VAL A 5 11.57 -17.14 2.13
C VAL A 5 11.85 -15.87 2.90
N ASP A 6 13.14 -15.56 3.06
CA ASP A 6 13.59 -14.27 3.56
C ASP A 6 13.30 -13.21 2.47
N GLN A 7 12.44 -12.24 2.79
CA GLN A 7 12.39 -10.95 2.10
C GLN A 7 12.67 -9.85 3.14
N PRO A 8 13.63 -8.94 2.89
CA PRO A 8 13.92 -7.87 3.84
C PRO A 8 12.81 -6.81 3.79
N VAL A 9 12.20 -6.58 4.94
CA VAL A 9 11.26 -5.47 5.21
C VAL A 9 12.07 -4.20 5.44
N HIS A 10 11.72 -3.12 4.74
CA HIS A 10 12.20 -1.79 5.07
C HIS A 10 11.52 -1.30 6.35
N ASP A 11 12.25 -1.38 7.44
CA ASP A 11 11.90 -0.81 8.74
C ASP A 11 12.56 0.57 8.82
N TYR A 12 11.77 1.65 8.79
CA TYR A 12 12.23 2.97 9.25
C TYR A 12 12.03 3.01 10.76
N ASN A 13 12.90 2.31 11.49
CA ASN A 13 12.97 2.41 12.93
C ASN A 13 14.43 2.54 13.36
N MET A 14 14.90 3.78 13.51
CA MET A 14 16.15 4.09 14.20
C MET A 14 15.94 3.89 15.70
N ASN A 15 16.01 2.64 16.15
CA ASN A 15 16.48 2.23 17.47
C ASN A 15 16.23 0.73 17.61
N SER A 16 17.26 -0.09 17.38
CA SER A 16 17.25 -1.48 17.82
C SER A 16 18.51 -1.75 18.63
N ASP A 17 18.29 -1.93 19.93
CA ASP A 17 19.21 -2.51 20.88
C ASP A 17 19.85 -3.81 20.35
N ARG A 18 21.17 -3.94 20.51
CA ARG A 18 21.88 -5.23 20.50
C ARG A 18 22.99 -5.21 21.56
N PRO A 19 23.32 -6.37 22.14
CA PRO A 19 23.97 -6.47 23.44
C PRO A 19 25.45 -6.08 23.39
N ARG A 20 25.93 -5.45 24.47
CA ARG A 20 27.35 -5.19 24.72
C ARG A 20 28.11 -6.52 24.78
N ALA A 21 29.03 -6.71 23.86
CA ALA A 21 30.12 -7.68 24.00
C ALA A 21 31.41 -6.88 24.22
N ASP A 22 31.99 -7.04 25.41
CA ASP A 22 33.31 -6.54 25.75
C ASP A 22 34.39 -7.34 25.01
N ASN A 23 35.33 -6.65 24.35
CA ASN A 23 36.78 -6.91 24.44
C ASN A 23 37.61 -5.97 23.53
N ALA A 24 38.55 -5.28 24.20
CA ALA A 24 39.86 -4.75 23.82
C ALA A 24 40.21 -4.30 22.37
N THR A 25 40.63 -3.03 22.29
CA THR A 25 41.71 -2.48 21.44
C THR A 25 41.61 -2.63 19.91
N ALA A 26 40.67 -1.93 19.29
CA ALA A 26 40.88 -1.31 17.98
C ALA A 26 40.03 -0.03 17.90
N LYS A 27 40.65 1.13 17.70
CA LYS A 27 39.93 2.39 17.39
C LYS A 27 39.26 2.21 16.02
N ARG A 28 38.04 1.64 16.01
CA ARG A 28 37.18 1.56 14.84
C ARG A 28 36.87 3.00 14.40
N ILE A 29 37.21 3.32 13.16
CA ILE A 29 36.88 4.60 12.54
C ILE A 29 35.36 4.68 12.47
N PHE A 30 34.78 5.50 13.36
CA PHE A 30 33.34 5.73 13.42
C PHE A 30 32.96 6.70 12.28
N VAL A 31 32.36 6.19 11.22
CA VAL A 31 31.64 7.02 10.23
C VAL A 31 30.16 7.00 10.65
N PRO A 32 29.55 8.16 10.97
CA PRO A 32 28.18 8.19 11.46
C PRO A 32 27.21 7.67 10.39
N ARG A 33 26.49 6.59 10.71
CA ARG A 33 25.38 6.03 9.94
C ARG A 33 24.24 7.05 9.87
N LYS A 34 23.95 7.61 8.69
CA LYS A 34 22.72 8.40 8.50
C LYS A 34 21.91 8.06 7.25
N TYR A 35 22.46 7.36 6.26
CA TYR A 35 21.73 6.78 5.12
C TYR A 35 22.66 5.86 4.32
N ASN A 36 22.19 4.72 3.80
CA ASN A 36 23.00 3.80 2.98
C ASN A 36 22.33 3.58 1.61
N HIS A 37 22.94 4.09 0.53
CA HIS A 37 22.46 3.95 -0.84
C HIS A 37 22.79 2.58 -1.47
N LEU A 38 23.36 1.64 -0.70
CA LEU A 38 23.69 0.29 -1.17
C LEU A 38 22.48 -0.66 -1.25
N PHE A 39 21.31 -0.27 -0.75
CA PHE A 39 20.13 -1.13 -0.78
C PHE A 39 19.62 -1.39 -2.21
N ALA A 40 19.36 -2.66 -2.53
CA ALA A 40 18.82 -3.08 -3.82
C ALA A 40 17.29 -2.90 -3.90
N ILE A 41 16.84 -1.68 -4.19
CA ILE A 41 15.43 -1.33 -4.49
C ILE A 41 14.84 -2.25 -5.56
N HIS A 42 15.47 -2.34 -6.73
CA HIS A 42 15.03 -3.25 -7.80
C HIS A 42 15.65 -4.63 -7.64
N SER A 43 15.10 -5.47 -6.75
CA SER A 43 15.59 -6.83 -6.51
C SER A 43 14.80 -7.92 -7.25
N LYS A 44 13.56 -7.64 -7.64
CA LYS A 44 12.63 -8.62 -8.23
C LYS A 44 11.97 -8.07 -9.49
N SER A 45 11.63 -8.96 -10.42
CA SER A 45 10.78 -8.60 -11.55
C SER A 45 9.33 -8.49 -11.08
N ARG A 46 8.70 -7.33 -11.33
CA ARG A 46 7.31 -7.03 -10.95
C ARG A 46 6.58 -6.45 -12.15
N ALA A 47 5.29 -6.72 -12.27
CA ALA A 47 4.43 -6.14 -13.31
C ALA A 47 3.69 -4.90 -12.78
N SER A 48 3.37 -3.94 -13.66
CA SER A 48 2.53 -2.80 -13.27
C SER A 48 1.11 -3.27 -12.89
N CYS A 49 0.56 -2.70 -11.83
CA CYS A 49 -0.73 -3.11 -11.24
C CYS A 49 -1.94 -3.04 -12.18
N LEU A 50 -1.95 -2.15 -13.19
CA LEU A 50 -3.04 -2.08 -14.21
C LEU A 50 -2.83 -3.03 -15.40
N THR A 51 -1.75 -3.80 -15.43
CA THR A 51 -1.43 -4.77 -16.49
C THR A 51 -1.79 -6.18 -16.05
N SER A 52 -2.97 -6.66 -16.45
CA SER A 52 -3.58 -7.90 -15.93
C SER A 52 -3.00 -9.21 -16.46
N GLN A 53 -2.05 -9.19 -17.40
CA GLN A 53 -1.56 -10.43 -18.03
C GLN A 53 -0.47 -11.13 -17.20
N ASP A 54 0.23 -10.40 -16.34
CA ASP A 54 1.45 -10.89 -15.68
C ASP A 54 1.34 -10.92 -14.12
N ALA A 55 0.24 -10.45 -13.53
CA ALA A 55 0.09 -10.38 -12.07
C ALA A 55 -0.71 -11.57 -11.51
N ALA A 56 -0.03 -12.51 -10.85
CA ALA A 56 -0.66 -13.63 -10.15
C ALA A 56 -1.31 -13.23 -8.81
N GLU A 57 -0.98 -12.04 -8.27
CA GLU A 57 -1.27 -11.65 -6.89
C GLU A 57 -2.19 -10.41 -6.74
N THR A 58 -2.54 -9.70 -7.82
CA THR A 58 -3.38 -8.49 -7.74
C THR A 58 -4.76 -8.68 -8.38
N PRO A 59 -5.85 -8.13 -7.78
CA PRO A 59 -7.19 -8.23 -8.37
C PRO A 59 -7.26 -7.50 -9.72
N SER A 60 -7.87 -8.15 -10.71
CA SER A 60 -7.99 -7.61 -12.08
C SER A 60 -9.02 -6.49 -12.17
N PHE A 61 -8.55 -5.25 -12.32
CA PHE A 61 -9.40 -4.06 -12.52
C PHE A 61 -9.72 -3.75 -13.99
N VAL A 62 -9.52 -4.70 -14.91
CA VAL A 62 -9.67 -4.47 -16.36
C VAL A 62 -11.09 -4.03 -16.74
N GLY A 63 -12.10 -4.67 -16.14
CA GLY A 63 -13.50 -4.31 -16.38
C GLY A 63 -13.82 -2.88 -15.93
N PHE A 64 -13.34 -2.50 -14.74
CA PHE A 64 -13.51 -1.16 -14.19
C PHE A 64 -12.75 -0.10 -15.00
N ARG A 65 -11.50 -0.38 -15.40
CA ARG A 65 -10.71 0.50 -16.26
C ARG A 65 -11.41 0.73 -17.61
N ASN A 66 -11.87 -0.35 -18.26
CA ASN A 66 -12.54 -0.24 -19.55
C ASN A 66 -13.85 0.52 -19.41
N LEU A 67 -14.61 0.30 -18.34
CA LEU A 67 -15.83 1.05 -18.05
C LEU A 67 -15.53 2.54 -17.79
N MET A 68 -14.48 2.86 -17.02
CA MET A 68 -14.06 4.23 -16.75
C MET A 68 -13.65 4.93 -18.04
N VAL A 69 -12.78 4.33 -18.84
CA VAL A 69 -12.37 4.89 -20.15
C VAL A 69 -13.60 5.09 -21.03
N LEU A 70 -14.50 4.11 -21.09
CA LEU A 70 -15.70 4.18 -21.93
C LEU A 70 -16.66 5.28 -21.45
N MET A 71 -16.98 5.34 -20.16
CA MET A 71 -17.82 6.38 -19.56
C MET A 71 -17.21 7.77 -19.74
N LEU A 72 -15.91 7.89 -19.56
CA LEU A 72 -15.23 9.17 -19.60
C LEU A 72 -15.10 9.67 -21.05
N VAL A 73 -14.86 8.77 -22.01
CA VAL A 73 -14.96 9.07 -23.44
C VAL A 73 -16.40 9.45 -23.81
N PHE A 74 -17.42 8.64 -23.51
CA PHE A 74 -18.80 8.92 -23.91
C PHE A 74 -19.39 10.18 -23.26
N SER A 75 -19.10 10.42 -21.99
CA SER A 75 -19.57 11.60 -21.24
C SER A 75 -19.02 12.90 -21.86
N ASN A 76 -17.73 12.90 -22.23
CA ASN A 76 -17.10 14.09 -22.82
C ASN A 76 -17.28 14.17 -24.33
N LEU A 77 -17.52 13.05 -25.03
CA LEU A 77 -17.75 13.02 -26.47
C LEU A 77 -18.98 13.84 -26.87
N ARG A 78 -20.06 13.76 -26.08
CA ARG A 78 -21.26 14.59 -26.31
C ARG A 78 -20.91 16.08 -26.26
N LEU A 79 -20.22 16.52 -25.19
CA LEU A 79 -19.81 17.91 -25.03
C LEU A 79 -18.86 18.35 -26.15
N MET A 80 -17.94 17.47 -26.56
CA MET A 80 -17.01 17.72 -27.65
C MET A 80 -17.74 17.90 -28.98
N ILE A 81 -18.77 17.09 -29.25
CA ILE A 81 -19.64 17.22 -30.44
C ILE A 81 -20.48 18.49 -30.37
N GLU A 82 -21.04 18.84 -29.21
CA GLU A 82 -21.81 20.08 -29.02
C GLU A 82 -20.91 21.32 -29.23
N ASN A 83 -19.69 21.31 -28.70
CA ASN A 83 -18.72 22.38 -28.93
C ASN A 83 -18.25 22.44 -30.39
N LEU A 84 -18.07 21.29 -31.04
CA LEU A 84 -17.71 21.22 -32.46
C LEU A 84 -18.83 21.77 -33.35
N ARG A 85 -20.10 21.59 -32.96
CA ARG A 85 -21.24 22.24 -33.62
C ARG A 85 -21.29 23.75 -33.37
N LYS A 86 -20.98 24.19 -32.15
CA LYS A 86 -21.09 25.59 -31.73
C LYS A 86 -19.95 26.48 -32.25
N TYR A 87 -18.72 25.96 -32.21
CA TYR A 87 -17.51 26.72 -32.56
C TYR A 87 -16.84 26.24 -33.86
N GLY A 88 -17.39 25.21 -34.51
CA GLY A 88 -16.77 24.56 -35.66
C GLY A 88 -15.56 23.71 -35.27
N VAL A 89 -14.82 23.21 -36.28
CA VAL A 89 -13.58 22.47 -36.06
C VAL A 89 -12.48 23.46 -35.69
N LEU A 90 -12.32 23.74 -34.39
CA LEU A 90 -11.20 24.51 -33.84
C LEU A 90 -9.84 23.76 -33.89
N ILE A 91 -9.78 22.59 -34.53
CA ILE A 91 -8.55 21.81 -34.70
C ILE A 91 -7.67 22.50 -35.75
N CYS A 92 -6.94 23.52 -35.34
CA CYS A 92 -5.88 24.09 -36.16
C CYS A 92 -4.66 23.15 -36.11
N ILE A 93 -4.40 22.38 -37.17
CA ILE A 93 -3.15 21.62 -37.32
C ILE A 93 -1.93 22.59 -37.29
N ARG A 94 -2.17 23.86 -37.62
CA ARG A 94 -1.22 24.98 -37.59
C ARG A 94 -1.14 25.73 -36.25
N CYS A 95 -1.69 25.18 -35.15
CA CYS A 95 -1.92 25.94 -33.90
C CYS A 95 -0.65 26.41 -33.15
N HIS A 96 0.55 25.96 -33.55
CA HIS A 96 1.78 26.30 -32.84
C HIS A 96 2.73 26.90 -33.89
N ASP A 97 2.99 28.20 -33.77
CA ASP A 97 4.07 28.85 -34.51
C ASP A 97 5.39 28.33 -33.95
N TYR A 98 5.79 27.14 -34.42
CA TYR A 98 7.10 26.60 -34.16
C TYR A 98 8.12 27.45 -34.89
N ARG A 99 8.70 28.41 -34.17
CA ARG A 99 9.86 29.15 -34.67
C ARG A 99 10.95 28.14 -34.99
N ARG A 100 11.50 28.20 -36.20
CA ARG A 100 12.59 27.32 -36.63
C ARG A 100 13.77 27.35 -35.64
N GLN A 101 14.03 28.52 -35.07
CA GLN A 101 15.04 28.72 -34.03
C GLN A 101 14.74 27.93 -32.75
N ASP A 102 13.50 27.91 -32.26
CA ASP A 102 13.11 27.16 -31.05
C ASP A 102 13.30 25.65 -31.24
N ILE A 103 12.98 25.13 -32.44
CA ILE A 103 13.22 23.72 -32.77
C ILE A 103 14.72 23.40 -32.76
N ILE A 104 15.53 24.24 -33.41
CA ILE A 104 16.99 24.02 -33.50
C ILE A 104 17.61 24.11 -32.11
N SER A 105 17.38 25.20 -31.39
CA SER A 105 17.92 25.42 -30.04
C SER A 105 17.44 24.36 -29.06
N GLY A 106 16.15 24.01 -29.09
CA GLY A 106 15.59 22.96 -28.25
C GLY A 106 16.16 21.58 -28.57
N SER A 107 16.34 21.23 -29.84
CA SER A 107 16.93 19.93 -30.24
C SER A 107 18.39 19.82 -29.84
N ILE A 108 19.17 20.89 -30.02
CA ILE A 108 20.58 20.95 -29.59
C ILE A 108 20.65 20.80 -28.07
N LEU A 109 19.84 21.55 -27.32
CA LEU A 109 19.81 21.47 -25.87
C LEU A 109 19.42 20.06 -25.38
N TYR A 110 18.38 19.47 -25.97
CA TYR A 110 17.92 18.12 -25.64
C TYR A 110 19.01 17.06 -25.83
N LEU A 111 19.84 17.19 -26.88
CA LEU A 111 20.97 16.29 -27.14
C LEU A 111 22.17 16.53 -26.22
N LEU A 112 22.36 17.75 -25.72
CA LEU A 112 23.47 18.12 -24.83
C LEU A 112 23.22 17.75 -23.37
N ILE A 113 21.98 17.76 -22.90
CA ILE A 113 21.62 17.44 -21.50
C ILE A 113 22.22 16.09 -21.03
N PRO A 114 22.11 14.97 -21.78
CA PRO A 114 22.73 13.69 -21.42
C PRO A 114 24.25 13.73 -21.24
N CYS A 115 24.97 14.68 -21.86
CA CYS A 115 26.42 14.80 -21.73
C CYS A 115 26.84 14.98 -20.26
N HIS A 116 26.02 15.62 -19.43
CA HIS A 116 26.29 15.75 -18.00
C HIS A 116 26.35 14.41 -17.26
N LEU A 117 25.59 13.41 -17.70
CA LEU A 117 25.66 12.06 -17.14
C LEU A 117 26.99 11.37 -17.51
N PHE A 118 27.50 11.60 -18.72
CA PHE A 118 28.81 11.11 -19.14
C PHE A 118 29.98 11.84 -18.46
N VAL A 119 29.83 13.14 -18.16
CA VAL A 119 30.79 13.87 -17.32
C VAL A 119 30.84 13.24 -15.93
N ALA A 120 29.70 12.88 -15.33
CA ALA A 120 29.67 12.18 -14.06
C ALA A 120 30.35 10.80 -14.12
N TYR A 121 30.21 10.07 -15.23
CA TYR A 121 30.97 8.84 -15.47
C TYR A 121 32.49 9.09 -15.50
N VAL A 122 32.97 10.16 -16.13
CA VAL A 122 34.41 10.50 -16.16
C VAL A 122 34.93 10.83 -14.75
N ILE A 123 34.15 11.58 -13.96
CA ILE A 123 34.48 11.89 -12.56
C ILE A 123 34.61 10.59 -11.74
N GLU A 124 33.63 9.69 -11.87
CA GLU A 124 33.66 8.40 -11.15
C GLU A 124 34.75 7.45 -11.67
N LEU A 125 35.09 7.48 -12.95
CA LEU A 125 36.21 6.72 -13.49
C LEU A 125 37.55 7.15 -12.87
N ALA A 126 37.74 8.45 -12.65
CA ALA A 126 38.90 8.98 -11.94
C ALA A 126 38.89 8.54 -10.46
N ALA A 127 37.74 8.64 -9.79
CA ALA A 127 37.56 8.18 -8.41
C ALA A 127 37.82 6.66 -8.24
N GLY A 128 37.38 5.85 -9.20
CA GLY A 128 37.59 4.40 -9.26
C GLY A 128 39.07 4.03 -9.41
N LYS A 129 39.80 4.74 -10.27
CA LYS A 129 41.26 4.57 -10.40
C LYS A 129 41.99 4.94 -9.09
N GLN A 130 41.59 6.03 -8.45
CA GLN A 130 42.16 6.45 -7.17
C GLN A 130 41.91 5.40 -6.06
N ALA A 131 40.69 4.87 -5.97
CA ALA A 131 40.32 3.83 -5.00
C ALA A 131 41.08 2.51 -5.24
N LYS A 132 41.21 2.08 -6.51
CA LYS A 132 41.99 0.89 -6.88
C LYS A 132 43.46 1.04 -6.48
N GLY A 133 44.05 2.22 -6.72
CA GLY A 133 45.41 2.54 -6.29
C GLY A 133 45.57 2.56 -4.77
N ALA A 134 44.57 3.04 -4.02
CA ALA A 134 44.60 3.06 -2.56
C ALA A 134 44.58 1.65 -1.95
N VAL A 135 43.73 0.75 -2.46
CA VAL A 135 43.69 -0.66 -2.02
C VAL A 135 45.00 -1.39 -2.36
N ALA A 136 45.56 -1.17 -3.55
CA ALA A 136 46.84 -1.76 -3.94
C ALA A 136 48.00 -1.32 -3.03
N ARG A 137 48.04 -0.04 -2.66
CA ARG A 137 49.02 0.48 -1.68
C ARG A 137 48.82 -0.14 -0.30
N ARG A 138 47.57 -0.25 0.17
CA ARG A 138 47.25 -0.85 1.46
C ARG A 138 47.71 -2.31 1.56
N LYS A 139 47.46 -3.14 0.54
CA LYS A 139 47.95 -4.53 0.50
C LYS A 139 49.47 -4.61 0.58
N ARG A 140 50.19 -3.71 -0.10
CA ARG A 140 51.65 -3.63 -0.05
C ARG A 140 52.19 -3.14 1.31
N THR A 141 51.43 -2.28 2.01
CA THR A 141 51.79 -1.81 3.35
C THR A 141 51.39 -2.82 4.44
N GLU A 142 50.42 -3.69 4.23
CA GLU A 142 50.13 -4.82 5.15
C GLU A 142 51.22 -5.91 5.09
N GLU A 143 52.05 -5.96 4.05
CA GLU A 143 53.25 -6.81 3.94
C GLU A 143 54.52 -6.20 4.60
N LEU A 144 54.48 -4.93 5.02
CA LEU A 144 55.61 -4.21 5.62
C LEU A 144 55.15 -3.63 6.97
N ASP A 145 55.68 -4.15 8.08
CA ASP A 145 55.33 -3.84 9.49
C ASP A 145 55.60 -2.37 9.91
N GLU A 146 55.01 -1.37 9.24
CA GLU A 146 55.10 0.06 9.56
C GLU A 146 53.71 0.67 9.81
N ALA A 147 52.97 0.12 10.77
CA ALA A 147 51.59 0.51 11.03
C ALA A 147 51.43 1.34 12.31
N LYS A 148 51.62 2.68 12.24
CA LYS A 148 50.92 3.64 13.13
C LYS A 148 51.00 5.12 12.73
N ALA A 149 52.08 5.59 12.09
CA ALA A 149 52.24 7.01 11.73
C ALA A 149 51.61 7.39 10.37
N ILE A 150 51.47 6.41 9.47
CA ILE A 150 50.97 6.62 8.09
C ILE A 150 49.44 6.84 8.03
N GLY A 151 48.70 6.39 9.04
CA GLY A 151 47.24 6.36 9.02
C GLY A 151 46.57 7.75 9.01
N GLN A 152 47.09 8.74 9.73
CA GLN A 152 46.45 10.07 9.83
C GLN A 152 46.57 10.89 8.54
N LYS A 153 47.74 10.89 7.91
CA LYS A 153 47.98 11.59 6.63
C LYS A 153 47.14 10.96 5.50
N GLN A 154 47.09 9.62 5.44
CA GLN A 154 46.24 8.91 4.49
C GLN A 154 44.75 9.19 4.68
N ILE A 155 44.26 9.31 5.92
CA ILE A 155 42.86 9.67 6.20
C ILE A 155 42.55 11.11 5.78
N HIS A 156 43.50 12.05 5.94
CA HIS A 156 43.32 13.43 5.53
C HIS A 156 43.27 13.57 4.00
N ASP A 157 44.26 13.00 3.29
CA ASP A 157 44.31 13.00 1.83
C ASP A 157 43.09 12.29 1.22
N PHE A 158 42.59 11.27 1.91
CA PHE A 158 41.34 10.60 1.58
C PHE A 158 40.14 11.53 1.72
N LYS A 159 39.93 12.15 2.89
CA LYS A 159 38.83 13.11 3.09
C LYS A 159 38.87 14.27 2.09
N LEU A 160 40.06 14.74 1.73
CA LEU A 160 40.24 15.78 0.72
C LEU A 160 39.79 15.32 -0.68
N GLY A 161 40.24 14.13 -1.13
CA GLY A 161 39.80 13.54 -2.40
C GLY A 161 38.28 13.32 -2.45
N TRP A 162 37.68 12.96 -1.33
CA TRP A 162 36.24 12.81 -1.17
C TRP A 162 35.47 14.11 -1.38
N TYR A 163 35.89 15.19 -0.72
CA TYR A 163 35.29 16.50 -0.90
C TYR A 163 35.43 17.00 -2.34
N LEU A 164 36.59 16.79 -2.97
CA LEU A 164 36.81 17.18 -4.36
C LEU A 164 35.86 16.46 -5.34
N ILE A 165 35.70 15.14 -5.19
CA ILE A 165 34.76 14.35 -6.03
C ILE A 165 33.32 14.81 -5.80
N ALA A 166 32.92 15.02 -4.54
CA ALA A 166 31.57 15.48 -4.20
C ALA A 166 31.28 16.86 -4.78
N ILE A 167 32.23 17.80 -4.68
CA ILE A 167 32.14 19.14 -5.28
C ILE A 167 32.05 19.05 -6.80
N ALA A 168 32.87 18.21 -7.45
CA ALA A 168 32.83 18.03 -8.90
C ALA A 168 31.46 17.53 -9.38
N HIS A 169 30.86 16.55 -8.69
CA HIS A 169 29.50 16.09 -8.99
C HIS A 169 28.44 17.16 -8.74
N ALA A 170 28.55 17.91 -7.64
CA ALA A 170 27.62 18.98 -7.31
C ALA A 170 27.65 20.10 -8.37
N ILE A 171 28.85 20.51 -8.80
CA ILE A 171 29.04 21.49 -9.88
C ILE A 171 28.41 20.97 -11.18
N ASN A 172 28.71 19.74 -11.59
CA ASN A 172 28.16 19.17 -12.82
C ASN A 172 26.63 19.08 -12.80
N ALA A 173 26.04 18.61 -11.69
CA ALA A 173 24.60 18.54 -11.52
C ALA A 173 23.95 19.94 -11.54
N THR A 174 24.57 20.92 -10.88
CA THR A 174 24.08 22.30 -10.84
C THR A 174 24.16 22.96 -12.21
N LEU A 175 25.24 22.74 -12.96
CA LEU A 175 25.41 23.26 -14.31
C LEU A 175 24.36 22.70 -15.28
N ASN A 176 24.01 21.41 -15.17
CA ASN A 176 22.96 20.80 -15.99
C ASN A 176 21.63 21.56 -15.88
N LEU A 177 21.18 21.85 -14.65
CA LEU A 177 19.96 22.61 -14.43
C LEU A 177 20.14 24.07 -14.85
N ALA A 178 21.19 24.74 -14.38
CA ALA A 178 21.39 26.17 -14.64
C ALA A 178 21.49 26.50 -16.14
N ILE A 179 22.24 25.70 -16.92
CA ILE A 179 22.38 25.88 -18.37
C ILE A 179 21.04 25.66 -19.08
N THR A 180 20.31 24.60 -18.71
CA THR A 180 19.01 24.30 -19.32
C THR A 180 18.00 25.39 -19.01
N THR A 181 17.83 25.75 -17.73
CA THR A 181 16.87 26.79 -17.32
C THR A 181 17.20 28.15 -17.95
N PHE A 182 18.48 28.53 -18.00
CA PHE A 182 18.91 29.77 -18.65
C PHE A 182 18.59 29.75 -20.15
N THR A 183 18.87 28.63 -20.83
CA THR A 183 18.62 28.51 -22.27
C THR A 183 17.13 28.53 -22.58
N VAL A 184 16.32 27.80 -21.80
CA VAL A 184 14.87 27.77 -21.95
C VAL A 184 14.26 29.15 -21.70
N TYR A 185 14.69 29.85 -20.66
CA TYR A 185 14.13 31.16 -20.31
C TYR A 185 14.43 32.26 -21.35
N TYR A 186 15.65 32.31 -21.88
CA TYR A 186 16.06 33.41 -22.79
C TYR A 186 15.93 33.07 -24.28
N TYR A 187 16.04 31.80 -24.67
CA TYR A 187 16.17 31.42 -26.09
C TYR A 187 15.03 30.56 -26.63
N ILE A 188 14.20 29.93 -25.78
CA ILE A 188 13.10 29.06 -26.22
C ILE A 188 11.78 29.72 -25.85
N HIS A 189 11.06 30.23 -26.86
CA HIS A 189 9.80 30.94 -26.64
C HIS A 189 8.61 29.98 -26.62
N HIS A 190 8.73 28.84 -27.31
CA HIS A 190 7.69 27.83 -27.36
C HIS A 190 7.56 27.05 -26.03
N PRO A 191 6.43 27.14 -25.31
CA PRO A 191 6.28 26.57 -23.97
C PRO A 191 6.43 25.05 -23.93
N GLY A 192 5.89 24.35 -24.93
CA GLY A 192 6.00 22.88 -25.01
C GLY A 192 7.43 22.35 -25.17
N ILE A 193 8.24 22.94 -26.08
CA ILE A 193 9.64 22.56 -26.27
C ILE A 193 10.44 22.88 -25.00
N GLY A 194 10.21 24.04 -24.39
CA GLY A 194 10.81 24.42 -23.11
C GLY A 194 10.51 23.41 -22.01
N THR A 195 9.25 23.03 -21.84
CA THR A 195 8.84 22.04 -20.83
C THR A 195 9.48 20.67 -21.07
N LEU A 196 9.59 20.21 -22.31
CA LEU A 196 10.24 18.94 -22.63
C LEU A 196 11.74 18.95 -22.31
N CYS A 197 12.44 20.03 -22.64
CA CYS A 197 13.87 20.19 -22.32
C CYS A 197 14.08 20.24 -20.80
N GLU A 198 13.25 21.01 -20.08
CA GLU A 198 13.36 21.15 -18.63
C GLU A 198 13.07 19.83 -17.90
N LEU A 199 12.03 19.10 -18.32
CA LEU A 199 11.72 17.77 -17.79
C LEU A 199 12.90 16.81 -18.01
N HIS A 200 13.51 16.83 -19.20
CA HIS A 200 14.68 15.99 -19.49
C HIS A 200 15.88 16.35 -18.61
N ALA A 201 16.14 17.65 -18.40
CA ALA A 201 17.19 18.12 -17.52
C ALA A 201 16.98 17.70 -16.07
N ILE A 202 15.75 17.77 -15.54
CA ILE A 202 15.41 17.29 -14.20
C ILE A 202 15.66 15.78 -14.07
N ILE A 203 15.25 14.98 -15.07
CA ILE A 203 15.48 13.53 -15.07
C ILE A 203 16.98 13.22 -15.05
N VAL A 204 17.77 13.87 -15.90
CA VAL A 204 19.24 13.67 -15.94
C VAL A 204 19.91 14.17 -14.68
N TRP A 205 19.42 15.26 -14.08
CA TRP A 205 19.89 15.75 -12.78
C TRP A 205 19.68 14.72 -11.67
N LEU A 206 18.45 14.19 -11.53
CA LEU A 206 18.12 13.14 -10.56
C LEU A 206 18.97 11.88 -10.76
N LYS A 207 19.13 11.44 -12.02
CA LYS A 207 19.98 10.30 -12.38
C LYS A 207 21.45 10.55 -12.04
N THR A 208 21.97 11.75 -12.30
CA THR A 208 23.37 12.13 -11.98
C THR A 208 23.61 12.11 -10.47
N CYS A 209 22.69 12.66 -9.68
CA CYS A 209 22.74 12.62 -8.23
C CYS A 209 22.71 11.18 -7.70
N SER A 210 21.79 10.35 -8.20
CA SER A 210 21.71 8.96 -7.79
C SER A 210 22.97 8.17 -8.16
N TYR A 211 23.51 8.36 -9.37
CA TYR A 211 24.75 7.73 -9.81
C TYR A 211 25.94 8.08 -8.90
N ALA A 212 26.10 9.36 -8.56
CA ALA A 212 27.19 9.81 -7.69
C ALA A 212 27.06 9.22 -6.25
N LEU A 213 25.86 9.23 -5.68
CA LEU A 213 25.62 8.75 -4.31
C LEU A 213 25.78 7.23 -4.17
N THR A 214 25.28 6.44 -5.12
CA THR A 214 25.44 4.99 -5.08
C THR A 214 26.89 4.57 -5.29
N ASN A 215 27.62 5.19 -6.25
CA ASN A 215 29.04 4.88 -6.45
C ASN A 215 29.91 5.33 -5.28
N ARG A 216 29.55 6.42 -4.62
CA ARG A 216 30.17 6.85 -3.36
C ARG A 216 30.09 5.73 -2.31
N ASP A 217 28.91 5.18 -2.07
CA ASP A 217 28.75 4.16 -1.03
C ASP A 217 29.39 2.82 -1.44
N LEU A 218 29.34 2.45 -2.72
CA LEU A 218 30.06 1.27 -3.26
C LEU A 218 31.58 1.41 -3.11
N ARG A 219 32.11 2.61 -3.32
CA ARG A 219 33.52 2.93 -3.13
C ARG A 219 33.93 2.82 -1.66
N LEU A 220 33.08 3.21 -0.71
CA LEU A 220 33.33 3.01 0.72
C LEU A 220 33.40 1.53 1.09
N ALA A 221 32.41 0.75 0.63
CA ALA A 221 32.38 -0.69 0.87
C ALA A 221 33.62 -1.39 0.29
N TYR A 222 34.07 -0.95 -0.89
CA TYR A 222 35.29 -1.47 -1.52
C TYR A 222 36.58 -1.13 -0.73
N LEU A 223 36.66 0.04 -0.11
CA LEU A 223 37.84 0.49 0.64
C LEU A 223 37.89 -0.04 2.07
N TYR A 224 36.72 -0.26 2.68
CA TYR A 224 36.57 -0.68 4.08
C TYR A 224 35.56 -1.83 4.21
N PRO A 225 35.91 -3.05 3.76
CA PRO A 225 35.00 -4.20 3.79
C PRO A 225 34.48 -4.51 5.20
N ASP A 226 35.37 -4.49 6.21
CA ASP A 226 35.05 -4.84 7.60
C ASP A 226 34.15 -3.83 8.32
N ALA A 227 34.02 -2.61 7.78
CA ALA A 227 33.21 -1.54 8.35
C ALA A 227 31.88 -1.33 7.59
N SER A 228 31.69 -2.02 6.46
CA SER A 228 30.53 -1.85 5.58
C SER A 228 29.49 -2.96 5.76
N ASP A 229 28.22 -2.61 5.56
CA ASP A 229 27.12 -3.59 5.53
C ASP A 229 27.32 -4.57 4.35
N PRO A 230 26.89 -5.84 4.48
CA PRO A 230 27.01 -6.81 3.40
C PRO A 230 26.27 -6.33 2.14
N LEU A 231 26.94 -6.40 1.00
CA LEU A 231 26.37 -6.01 -0.29
C LEU A 231 25.27 -6.98 -0.72
N PRO A 232 24.19 -6.51 -1.37
CA PRO A 232 23.18 -7.39 -1.95
C PRO A 232 23.78 -8.42 -2.92
N GLU A 233 23.29 -9.65 -2.90
CA GLU A 233 23.75 -10.75 -3.77
C GLU A 233 23.73 -10.38 -5.26
N LEU A 234 22.74 -9.59 -5.68
CA LEU A 234 22.60 -9.12 -7.06
C LEU A 234 23.85 -8.39 -7.57
N TYR A 235 24.56 -7.65 -6.71
CA TYR A 235 25.72 -6.86 -7.08
C TYR A 235 26.99 -7.71 -7.29
N GLN A 236 26.99 -8.99 -6.89
CA GLN A 236 28.12 -9.90 -7.12
C GLN A 236 28.40 -10.10 -8.62
N SER A 237 27.38 -9.99 -9.47
CA SER A 237 27.53 -10.10 -10.93
C SER A 237 28.25 -8.90 -11.57
N CYS A 238 28.29 -7.74 -10.91
CA CYS A 238 29.00 -6.56 -11.39
C CYS A 238 29.56 -5.75 -10.20
N PRO A 239 30.67 -6.21 -9.58
CA PRO A 239 31.23 -5.56 -8.40
C PRO A 239 31.92 -4.25 -8.75
N TYR A 240 32.00 -3.34 -7.78
CA TYR A 240 32.82 -2.14 -7.90
C TYR A 240 34.32 -2.51 -7.98
N PRO A 241 35.15 -1.90 -8.86
CA PRO A 241 34.85 -0.79 -9.77
C PRO A 241 34.43 -1.20 -11.20
N GLN A 242 34.14 -2.47 -11.47
CA GLN A 242 33.76 -2.95 -12.80
C GLN A 242 32.42 -2.38 -13.28
N ASN A 243 31.59 -1.93 -12.34
CA ASN A 243 30.32 -1.27 -12.63
C ASN A 243 30.48 0.09 -13.33
N ILE A 244 31.64 0.75 -13.22
CA ILE A 244 31.94 2.01 -13.91
C ILE A 244 32.31 1.68 -15.37
N SER A 245 31.29 1.46 -16.20
CA SER A 245 31.43 1.19 -17.63
C SER A 245 30.51 2.08 -18.46
N LEU A 246 30.93 2.36 -19.71
CA LEU A 246 30.12 3.14 -20.64
C LEU A 246 28.79 2.43 -20.96
N GLN A 247 28.79 1.09 -20.98
CA GLN A 247 27.60 0.28 -21.19
C GLN A 247 26.59 0.44 -20.04
N ASN A 248 27.06 0.40 -18.79
CA ASN A 248 26.18 0.52 -17.62
C ASN A 248 25.57 1.91 -17.51
N ILE A 249 26.35 2.98 -17.73
CA ILE A 249 25.82 4.35 -17.68
C ILE A 249 24.85 4.62 -18.83
N SER A 250 25.16 4.12 -20.05
CA SER A 250 24.26 4.27 -21.21
C SER A 250 22.97 3.49 -21.01
N TYR A 251 23.04 2.31 -20.40
CA TYR A 251 21.85 1.56 -20.02
C TYR A 251 21.02 2.31 -18.98
N PHE A 252 21.66 2.83 -17.93
CA PHE A 252 21.00 3.60 -16.87
C PHE A 252 20.38 4.91 -17.39
N TRP A 253 20.97 5.56 -18.40
CA TRP A 253 20.38 6.75 -19.01
C TRP A 253 18.95 6.47 -19.50
N TRP A 254 18.77 5.36 -20.22
CA TRP A 254 17.51 4.99 -20.85
C TRP A 254 16.56 4.18 -19.95
N THR A 255 17.01 3.63 -18.82
CA THR A 255 16.10 2.89 -17.95
C THR A 255 15.01 3.78 -17.36
N PRO A 256 13.76 3.29 -17.28
CA PRO A 256 12.65 4.00 -16.67
C PRO A 256 12.70 3.95 -15.13
N THR A 257 13.85 4.32 -14.55
CA THR A 257 14.04 4.51 -13.10
C THR A 257 15.04 5.63 -12.86
N LEU A 258 14.89 6.32 -11.72
CA LEU A 258 15.78 7.39 -11.28
C LEU A 258 16.88 6.87 -10.35
N VAL A 259 16.77 5.63 -9.86
CA VAL A 259 17.70 5.02 -8.91
C VAL A 259 18.77 4.25 -9.68
N TYR A 260 20.03 4.67 -9.55
CA TYR A 260 21.16 3.93 -10.09
C TYR A 260 21.48 2.70 -9.25
N GLN A 261 21.57 1.56 -9.93
CA GLN A 261 22.09 0.31 -9.40
C GLN A 261 23.06 -0.32 -10.42
N PRO A 262 24.11 -1.02 -9.97
CA PRO A 262 25.02 -1.73 -10.87
C PRO A 262 24.31 -2.77 -11.75
N VAL A 263 23.28 -3.41 -11.20
CA VAL A 263 22.58 -4.55 -11.81
C VAL A 263 21.09 -4.40 -11.56
N TYR A 264 20.29 -4.68 -12.59
CA TYR A 264 18.83 -4.62 -12.54
C TYR A 264 18.22 -5.97 -12.96
N PRO A 265 17.04 -6.34 -12.44
CA PRO A 265 16.30 -7.51 -12.90
C PRO A 265 15.94 -7.34 -14.38
N ARG A 266 16.18 -8.39 -15.19
CA ARG A 266 15.96 -8.38 -16.64
C ARG A 266 14.87 -9.33 -17.06
N THR A 267 14.15 -8.96 -18.11
CA THR A 267 13.23 -9.86 -18.81
C THR A 267 13.98 -10.65 -19.91
N ASN A 268 13.55 -11.89 -20.14
CA ASN A 268 14.24 -12.81 -21.06
C ASN A 268 14.10 -12.42 -22.53
N LYS A 269 12.95 -11.85 -22.93
CA LYS A 269 12.64 -11.48 -24.31
C LYS A 269 11.80 -10.21 -24.38
N ILE A 270 11.94 -9.49 -25.49
CA ILE A 270 11.14 -8.30 -25.82
C ILE A 270 9.86 -8.78 -26.50
N ARG A 271 8.71 -8.39 -25.96
CA ARG A 271 7.38 -8.68 -26.52
C ARG A 271 6.94 -7.53 -27.43
N TRP A 272 7.28 -7.59 -28.71
CA TRP A 272 6.95 -6.52 -29.67
C TRP A 272 5.45 -6.21 -29.78
N THR A 273 4.58 -7.22 -29.67
CA THR A 273 3.12 -7.01 -29.64
C THR A 273 2.68 -6.17 -28.44
N PHE A 274 3.32 -6.37 -27.28
CA PHE A 274 3.10 -5.55 -26.09
C PHE A 274 3.59 -4.11 -26.32
N VAL A 275 4.79 -3.93 -26.87
CA VAL A 275 5.36 -2.61 -27.19
C VAL A 275 4.46 -1.83 -28.15
N PHE A 276 4.09 -2.42 -29.30
CA PHE A 276 3.23 -1.76 -30.29
C PHE A 276 1.87 -1.38 -29.71
N LYS A 277 1.28 -2.25 -28.88
CA LYS A 277 0.04 -1.92 -28.16
C LYS A 277 0.21 -0.72 -27.23
N ARG A 278 1.29 -0.66 -26.44
CA ARG A 278 1.56 0.47 -25.55
C ARG A 278 1.80 1.77 -26.34
N ILE A 279 2.53 1.71 -27.46
CA ILE A 279 2.76 2.88 -28.32
C ILE A 279 1.46 3.37 -28.95
N ALA A 280 0.60 2.45 -29.43
CA ALA A 280 -0.72 2.81 -29.96
C ALA A 280 -1.61 3.48 -28.89
N GLU A 281 -1.56 3.00 -27.64
CA GLU A 281 -2.26 3.63 -26.52
C GLU A 281 -1.74 5.06 -26.24
N VAL A 282 -0.41 5.27 -26.27
CA VAL A 282 0.20 6.61 -26.13
C VAL A 282 -0.29 7.55 -27.23
N VAL A 283 -0.20 7.14 -28.50
CA VAL A 283 -0.59 7.99 -29.64
C VAL A 283 -2.09 8.29 -29.59
N GLY A 284 -2.92 7.26 -29.40
CA GLY A 284 -4.37 7.41 -29.37
C GLY A 284 -4.86 8.33 -28.25
N LEU A 285 -4.37 8.12 -27.02
CA LEU A 285 -4.77 8.96 -25.88
C LEU A 285 -4.20 10.38 -25.96
N SER A 286 -2.97 10.57 -26.48
CA SER A 286 -2.43 11.93 -26.71
C SER A 286 -3.27 12.72 -27.73
N ILE A 287 -3.75 12.08 -28.80
CA ILE A 287 -4.68 12.71 -29.75
C ILE A 287 -5.98 13.10 -29.03
N VAL A 288 -6.53 12.21 -28.20
CA VAL A 288 -7.75 12.50 -27.43
C VAL A 288 -7.55 13.67 -26.47
N ILE A 289 -6.43 13.72 -25.73
CA ILE A 289 -6.08 14.83 -24.83
C ILE A 289 -5.95 16.14 -25.61
N TRP A 290 -5.33 16.09 -26.79
CA TRP A 290 -5.18 17.26 -27.66
C TRP A 290 -6.53 17.79 -28.14
N ILE A 291 -7.41 16.91 -28.65
CA ILE A 291 -8.75 17.31 -29.08
C ILE A 291 -9.56 17.85 -27.91
N ALA A 292 -9.53 17.18 -26.75
CA ALA A 292 -10.20 17.62 -25.54
C ALA A 292 -9.74 19.01 -25.07
N SER A 293 -8.43 19.25 -25.10
CA SER A 293 -7.84 20.55 -24.77
C SER A 293 -8.28 21.64 -25.77
N ALA A 294 -8.19 21.36 -27.08
CA ALA A 294 -8.51 22.32 -28.13
C ALA A 294 -10.01 22.64 -28.22
N GLN A 295 -10.88 21.63 -28.10
CA GLN A 295 -12.32 21.77 -28.30
C GLN A 295 -13.09 22.17 -27.05
N TYR A 296 -12.50 22.00 -25.85
CA TYR A 296 -13.21 22.27 -24.61
C TYR A 296 -12.45 23.18 -23.66
N ALA A 297 -11.18 22.89 -23.35
CA ALA A 297 -10.42 23.70 -22.41
C ALA A 297 -10.14 25.12 -22.95
N VAL A 298 -9.71 25.24 -24.22
CA VAL A 298 -9.35 26.53 -24.83
C VAL A 298 -10.53 27.51 -24.91
N PRO A 299 -11.71 27.16 -25.46
CA PRO A 299 -12.84 28.10 -25.50
C PRO A 299 -13.31 28.51 -24.11
N LEU A 300 -13.29 27.57 -23.14
CA LEU A 300 -13.68 27.87 -21.77
C LEU A 300 -12.70 28.87 -21.11
N LEU A 301 -11.40 28.68 -21.35
CA LEU A 301 -10.34 29.56 -20.84
C LEU A 301 -10.39 30.94 -21.49
N GLN A 302 -10.54 31.02 -22.82
CA GLN A 302 -10.65 32.29 -23.54
C GLN A 302 -11.81 33.13 -23.01
N ASN A 303 -12.99 32.52 -22.86
CA ASN A 303 -14.15 33.21 -22.29
C ASN A 303 -13.94 33.62 -20.82
N SER A 304 -12.91 33.13 -20.13
CA SER A 304 -12.60 33.46 -18.73
C SER A 304 -11.57 34.57 -18.56
N LEU A 305 -10.78 34.87 -19.59
CA LEU A 305 -9.67 35.84 -19.53
C LEU A 305 -10.18 37.24 -19.16
N ASP A 306 -11.28 37.67 -19.77
CA ASP A 306 -11.87 38.99 -19.52
C ASP A 306 -12.35 39.15 -18.06
N HIS A 307 -12.90 38.08 -17.47
CA HIS A 307 -13.33 38.07 -16.07
C HIS A 307 -12.16 38.03 -15.09
N MET A 308 -11.06 37.37 -15.45
CA MET A 308 -9.82 37.39 -14.65
C MET A 308 -9.18 38.79 -14.66
N ALA A 309 -9.20 39.47 -15.80
CA ALA A 309 -8.74 40.86 -15.89
C ALA A 309 -9.61 41.82 -15.06
N ALA A 310 -10.91 41.54 -14.95
CA ALA A 310 -11.87 42.33 -14.15
C ALA A 310 -11.93 41.96 -12.65
N LEU A 311 -11.16 40.95 -12.19
CA LEU A 311 -11.15 40.45 -10.80
C LEU A 311 -12.53 40.03 -10.25
N ASP A 312 -13.42 39.51 -11.10
CA ASP A 312 -14.72 38.99 -10.67
C ASP A 312 -14.61 37.56 -10.12
N LEU A 313 -14.44 37.45 -8.79
CA LEU A 313 -14.20 36.19 -8.09
C LEU A 313 -15.32 35.15 -8.28
N VAL A 314 -16.58 35.58 -8.42
CA VAL A 314 -17.73 34.66 -8.55
C VAL A 314 -17.71 33.99 -9.93
N SER A 315 -17.52 34.78 -10.99
CA SER A 315 -17.39 34.28 -12.36
C SER A 315 -16.13 33.41 -12.53
N ILE A 316 -15.03 33.75 -11.87
CA ILE A 316 -13.80 32.93 -11.86
C ILE A 316 -14.09 31.57 -11.21
N ALA A 317 -14.74 31.53 -10.05
CA ALA A 317 -15.07 30.27 -9.37
C ALA A 317 -15.98 29.36 -10.22
N GLU A 318 -17.02 29.92 -10.84
CA GLU A 318 -17.90 29.17 -11.75
C GLU A 318 -17.13 28.53 -12.92
N ARG A 319 -16.22 29.30 -13.53
CA ARG A 319 -15.43 28.85 -14.68
C ARG A 319 -14.36 27.83 -14.29
N VAL A 320 -13.72 27.99 -13.13
CA VAL A 320 -12.80 27.00 -12.57
C VAL A 320 -13.52 25.67 -12.30
N MET A 321 -14.74 25.71 -11.76
CA MET A 321 -15.55 24.49 -11.58
C MET A 321 -15.84 23.81 -12.93
N LYS A 322 -16.19 24.58 -13.97
CA LYS A 322 -16.40 24.05 -15.33
C LYS A 322 -15.12 23.46 -15.94
N LEU A 323 -13.95 24.02 -15.64
CA LEU A 323 -12.65 23.52 -16.14
C LEU A 323 -12.15 22.29 -15.37
N SER A 324 -12.60 22.10 -14.13
CA SER A 324 -12.13 21.03 -13.25
C SER A 324 -12.37 19.62 -13.83
N THR A 325 -13.53 19.39 -14.46
CA THR A 325 -13.91 18.10 -15.02
C THR A 325 -12.99 17.70 -16.17
N ILE A 326 -12.71 18.62 -17.10
CA ILE A 326 -11.83 18.36 -18.24
C ILE A 326 -10.36 18.33 -17.82
N SER A 327 -9.97 19.15 -16.86
CA SER A 327 -8.64 19.09 -16.27
C SER A 327 -8.38 17.71 -15.65
N MET A 328 -9.32 17.19 -14.85
CA MET A 328 -9.23 15.85 -14.25
C MET A 328 -9.11 14.77 -15.32
N PHE A 329 -9.87 14.89 -16.43
CA PHE A 329 -9.71 13.97 -17.56
C PHE A 329 -8.31 14.00 -18.15
N CYS A 330 -7.81 15.18 -18.51
CA CYS A 330 -6.49 15.34 -19.11
C CYS A 330 -5.39 14.83 -18.18
N TRP A 331 -5.52 15.04 -16.86
CA TRP A 331 -4.61 14.50 -15.86
C TRP A 331 -4.64 12.97 -15.77
N LEU A 332 -5.82 12.34 -15.72
CA LEU A 332 -5.94 10.88 -15.66
C LEU A 332 -5.46 10.20 -16.94
N ALA A 333 -5.82 10.76 -18.10
CA ALA A 333 -5.35 10.29 -19.39
C ALA A 333 -3.83 10.48 -19.53
N GLY A 334 -3.32 11.65 -19.13
CA GLY A 334 -1.89 11.95 -19.12
C GLY A 334 -1.09 11.02 -18.20
N PHE A 335 -1.62 10.71 -17.02
CA PHE A 335 -1.05 9.71 -16.11
C PHE A 335 -0.94 8.34 -16.79
N PHE A 336 -2.02 7.88 -17.42
CA PHE A 336 -2.04 6.58 -18.10
C PHE A 336 -1.09 6.54 -19.32
N VAL A 337 -1.03 7.62 -20.08
CA VAL A 337 -0.10 7.77 -21.21
C VAL A 337 1.34 7.69 -20.72
N LEU A 338 1.71 8.50 -19.72
CA LEU A 338 3.07 8.60 -19.24
C LEU A 338 3.51 7.36 -18.45
N PHE A 339 2.87 7.08 -17.32
CA PHE A 339 3.34 6.08 -16.37
C PHE A 339 3.00 4.65 -16.78
N GLN A 340 1.81 4.44 -17.34
CA GLN A 340 1.35 3.09 -17.67
C GLN A 340 1.72 2.66 -19.09
N SER A 341 1.75 3.57 -20.06
CA SER A 341 1.99 3.19 -21.47
C SER A 341 3.43 3.47 -21.90
N SER A 342 3.90 4.71 -21.78
CA SER A 342 5.25 5.11 -22.20
C SER A 342 6.35 4.42 -21.40
N LEU A 343 6.29 4.42 -20.07
CA LEU A 343 7.32 3.76 -19.24
C LEU A 343 7.33 2.24 -19.42
N ASN A 344 6.17 1.60 -19.59
CA ASN A 344 6.11 0.15 -19.87
C ASN A 344 6.65 -0.19 -21.26
N ALA A 345 6.37 0.63 -22.28
CA ALA A 345 6.96 0.46 -23.61
C ALA A 345 8.49 0.55 -23.53
N LEU A 346 9.00 1.59 -22.86
CA LEU A 346 10.44 1.80 -22.65
C LEU A 346 11.06 0.66 -21.84
N ALA A 347 10.41 0.20 -20.77
CA ALA A 347 10.86 -0.90 -19.94
C ALA A 347 10.96 -2.21 -20.73
N GLU A 348 9.97 -2.50 -21.58
CA GLU A 348 9.98 -3.69 -22.43
C GLU A 348 11.11 -3.63 -23.46
N ILE A 349 11.34 -2.48 -24.11
CA ILE A 349 12.45 -2.26 -25.05
C ILE A 349 13.81 -2.44 -24.35
N MET A 350 13.97 -1.87 -23.15
CA MET A 350 15.20 -1.96 -22.35
C MET A 350 15.36 -3.30 -21.62
N ARG A 351 14.39 -4.23 -21.75
CA ARG A 351 14.31 -5.48 -20.97
C ARG A 351 14.33 -5.28 -19.46
N PHE A 352 13.81 -4.16 -18.97
CA PHE A 352 13.70 -3.86 -17.54
C PHE A 352 12.57 -4.68 -16.90
N GLY A 353 12.92 -5.46 -15.88
CA GLY A 353 12.03 -6.44 -15.24
C GLY A 353 11.18 -5.87 -14.12
N ASP A 354 11.58 -4.78 -13.49
CA ASP A 354 10.79 -4.14 -12.43
C ASP A 354 9.90 -3.05 -13.04
N ARG A 355 8.60 -3.31 -13.17
CA ARG A 355 7.65 -2.41 -13.86
C ARG A 355 6.66 -1.78 -12.89
N GLU A 356 7.00 -1.75 -11.61
CA GLU A 356 6.21 -1.08 -10.59
C GLU A 356 6.51 0.43 -10.59
N PHE A 357 5.99 1.16 -11.58
CA PHE A 357 6.17 2.61 -11.69
C PHE A 357 5.24 3.40 -10.74
N TYR A 358 4.17 2.77 -10.29
CA TYR A 358 3.15 3.36 -9.41
C TYR A 358 2.43 2.24 -8.64
N SER A 359 2.01 2.55 -7.42
CA SER A 359 1.13 1.71 -6.59
C SER A 359 -0.34 2.01 -6.91
N ASP A 360 -1.27 1.30 -6.25
CA ASP A 360 -2.71 1.50 -6.38
C ASP A 360 -3.21 2.77 -5.66
N TRP A 361 -2.67 3.93 -6.03
CA TRP A 361 -2.99 5.24 -5.45
C TRP A 361 -4.48 5.63 -5.59
N TRP A 362 -5.23 5.04 -6.53
CA TRP A 362 -6.69 5.21 -6.62
C TRP A 362 -7.44 4.53 -5.47
N ASN A 363 -6.78 3.56 -4.81
CA ASN A 363 -7.19 2.94 -3.57
C ASN A 363 -6.34 3.49 -2.41
N HIS A 364 -6.07 4.81 -2.35
CA HIS A 364 -5.45 5.44 -1.18
C HIS A 364 -6.41 5.32 0.02
N LYS A 365 -6.42 4.12 0.59
CA LYS A 365 -7.05 3.76 1.84
C LYS A 365 -5.97 3.83 2.90
N MET A 366 -6.38 3.88 4.15
CA MET A 366 -5.53 3.80 5.34
C MET A 366 -4.56 2.59 5.39
N ALA A 367 -4.46 1.78 4.33
CA ALA A 367 -3.44 0.74 4.19
C ALA A 367 -2.01 1.28 4.32
N ASP A 368 -1.76 2.52 3.87
CA ASP A 368 -0.45 3.20 4.06
C ASP A 368 -0.26 3.75 5.50
N GLN A 369 -1.29 3.70 6.35
CA GLN A 369 -1.21 4.02 7.79
C GLN A 369 -1.05 2.77 8.67
N LEU A 370 -1.13 1.57 8.10
CA LEU A 370 -0.90 0.34 8.86
C LEU A 370 0.57 0.26 9.26
N VAL A 371 0.82 -0.02 10.53
CA VAL A 371 2.17 -0.23 11.05
C VAL A 371 2.73 -1.55 10.54
N THR A 372 1.87 -2.56 10.38
CA THR A 372 2.24 -3.91 9.95
C THR A 372 1.38 -4.39 8.78
N LYS A 373 1.95 -5.25 7.94
CA LYS A 373 1.22 -5.81 6.79
C LYS A 373 0.19 -6.85 7.24
N PRO A 374 -1.04 -6.81 6.71
CA PRO A 374 -2.04 -7.83 7.00
C PRO A 374 -1.60 -9.20 6.44
N PRO A 375 -2.01 -10.30 7.11
CA PRO A 375 -1.74 -11.65 6.61
C PRO A 375 -2.50 -11.91 5.29
N PRO A 376 -1.99 -12.82 4.43
CA PRO A 376 -2.67 -13.18 3.19
C PRO A 376 -4.02 -13.83 3.50
N THR A 377 -5.09 -13.28 2.92
CA THR A 377 -6.47 -13.69 3.18
C THR A 377 -7.23 -13.95 1.88
N PRO A 378 -7.18 -15.17 1.30
CA PRO A 378 -7.91 -15.48 0.07
C PRO A 378 -9.44 -15.48 0.25
N THR A 379 -9.94 -15.73 1.46
CA THR A 379 -11.38 -15.85 1.74
C THR A 379 -12.00 -14.54 2.20
N TYR A 380 -11.20 -13.67 2.83
CA TYR A 380 -11.68 -12.41 3.39
C TYR A 380 -11.15 -11.22 2.59
N LEU A 381 -12.03 -10.30 2.20
CA LEU A 381 -11.63 -9.02 1.61
C LEU A 381 -11.49 -7.98 2.71
N LEU A 382 -10.32 -7.34 2.78
CA LEU A 382 -10.03 -6.29 3.76
C LEU A 382 -10.19 -4.91 3.11
N SER A 383 -10.81 -3.99 3.83
CA SER A 383 -10.88 -2.59 3.44
C SER A 383 -10.90 -1.67 4.66
N TYR A 384 -10.59 -0.39 4.46
CA TYR A 384 -10.45 0.60 5.54
C TYR A 384 -11.33 1.82 5.21
N PRO A 385 -12.65 1.74 5.46
CA PRO A 385 -13.59 2.76 5.02
C PRO A 385 -13.57 4.04 5.89
N ALA A 386 -12.97 3.98 7.09
CA ALA A 386 -12.81 5.12 7.99
C ALA A 386 -11.49 4.98 8.79
N PRO A 387 -10.97 6.08 9.37
CA PRO A 387 -9.77 6.04 10.22
C PRO A 387 -9.93 5.04 11.35
N HIS A 388 -8.90 4.24 11.59
CA HIS A 388 -8.86 3.21 12.63
C HIS A 388 -9.91 2.07 12.52
N VAL A 389 -10.66 2.01 11.42
CA VAL A 389 -11.70 1.00 11.18
C VAL A 389 -11.25 -0.01 10.13
N LEU A 390 -11.27 -1.29 10.48
CA LEU A 390 -11.08 -2.41 9.55
C LEU A 390 -12.43 -3.01 9.16
N LEU A 391 -12.76 -3.05 7.87
CA LEU A 391 -13.90 -3.78 7.34
C LEU A 391 -13.45 -5.12 6.73
N ILE A 392 -13.92 -6.21 7.30
CA ILE A 392 -13.68 -7.60 6.90
C ILE A 392 -14.93 -8.13 6.19
N THR A 393 -14.81 -8.46 4.91
CA THR A 393 -15.91 -9.03 4.12
C THR A 393 -15.65 -10.49 3.79
N ILE A 394 -16.55 -11.39 4.19
CA ILE A 394 -16.49 -12.81 3.83
C ILE A 394 -16.84 -12.96 2.35
N ASN A 395 -15.89 -13.37 1.51
CA ASN A 395 -16.04 -13.36 0.05
C ASN A 395 -16.36 -14.74 -0.54
N ARG A 396 -17.51 -15.30 -0.17
CA ARG A 396 -18.00 -16.59 -0.68
C ARG A 396 -19.49 -16.51 -1.05
N ALA A 397 -19.91 -15.40 -1.68
CA ALA A 397 -21.32 -15.10 -1.93
C ALA A 397 -22.07 -16.20 -2.68
N LYS A 398 -21.40 -16.88 -3.64
CA LYS A 398 -21.96 -18.02 -4.40
C LYS A 398 -22.36 -19.21 -3.52
N ARG A 399 -21.78 -19.33 -2.33
CA ARG A 399 -22.04 -20.36 -1.33
C ARG A 399 -22.67 -19.78 -0.06
N MET A 400 -23.38 -18.65 -0.19
CA MET A 400 -24.01 -17.94 0.94
C MET A 400 -23.04 -17.64 2.09
N ASN A 401 -21.77 -17.40 1.74
CA ASN A 401 -20.70 -17.14 2.70
C ASN A 401 -20.48 -18.27 3.73
N SER A 402 -20.84 -19.52 3.40
CA SER A 402 -20.48 -20.68 4.22
C SER A 402 -18.97 -20.89 4.23
N LEU A 403 -18.45 -21.26 5.41
CA LEU A 403 -17.01 -21.35 5.67
C LEU A 403 -16.57 -22.81 5.81
N PRO A 404 -15.64 -23.26 4.96
CA PRO A 404 -14.84 -24.45 5.21
C PRO A 404 -13.95 -24.33 6.46
N TYR A 405 -13.26 -25.41 6.86
CA TYR A 405 -12.35 -25.37 8.01
C TYR A 405 -11.14 -24.43 7.83
N ASP A 406 -10.52 -24.40 6.64
CA ASP A 406 -9.32 -23.59 6.39
C ASP A 406 -9.53 -22.08 6.66
N PRO A 407 -10.62 -21.44 6.18
CA PRO A 407 -10.91 -20.04 6.48
C PRO A 407 -11.01 -19.68 7.96
N HIS A 408 -11.34 -20.62 8.85
CA HIS A 408 -11.38 -20.31 10.29
C HIS A 408 -10.00 -20.01 10.86
N TRP A 409 -8.97 -20.75 10.42
CA TRP A 409 -7.58 -20.53 10.81
C TRP A 409 -6.98 -19.29 10.12
N GLU A 410 -7.39 -19.04 8.88
CA GLU A 410 -7.11 -17.79 8.18
C GLU A 410 -7.64 -16.59 8.99
N ALA A 411 -8.90 -16.66 9.43
CA ALA A 411 -9.53 -15.60 10.24
C ALA A 411 -8.89 -15.46 11.62
N GLU A 412 -8.47 -16.55 12.26
CA GLU A 412 -7.75 -16.50 13.53
C GLU A 412 -6.46 -15.66 13.40
N THR A 413 -5.68 -15.94 12.36
CA THR A 413 -4.45 -15.19 12.06
C THR A 413 -4.75 -13.72 11.79
N LEU A 414 -5.82 -13.44 11.02
CA LEU A 414 -6.28 -12.09 10.74
C LEU A 414 -6.70 -11.33 12.01
N MET A 415 -7.47 -11.95 12.89
CA MET A 415 -7.96 -11.32 14.12
C MET A 415 -6.82 -11.09 15.13
N GLN A 416 -5.85 -12.00 15.20
CA GLN A 416 -4.63 -11.79 15.99
C GLN A 416 -3.79 -10.64 15.45
N TRP A 417 -3.64 -10.54 14.13
CA TRP A 417 -3.00 -9.38 13.50
C TRP A 417 -3.75 -8.08 13.82
N PHE A 418 -5.08 -8.06 13.67
CA PHE A 418 -5.91 -6.91 14.00
C PHE A 418 -5.74 -6.46 15.45
N ASP A 419 -5.64 -7.39 16.41
CA ASP A 419 -5.37 -7.05 17.81
C ASP A 419 -4.00 -6.41 18.04
N ASN A 420 -3.00 -6.77 17.23
CA ASN A 420 -1.64 -6.24 17.34
C ASN A 420 -1.39 -5.00 16.48
N GLU A 421 -2.23 -4.73 15.48
CA GLU A 421 -2.05 -3.62 14.56
C GLU A 421 -2.44 -2.28 15.22
N ALA A 422 -1.45 -1.49 15.60
CA ALA A 422 -1.63 -0.33 16.47
C ALA A 422 -2.46 0.80 15.83
N SER A 423 -2.51 0.88 14.50
CA SER A 423 -3.31 1.85 13.76
C SER A 423 -4.81 1.55 13.76
N LEU A 424 -5.24 0.35 14.13
CA LEU A 424 -6.64 -0.08 14.10
C LEU A 424 -7.22 -0.19 15.52
N VAL A 425 -8.45 0.28 15.70
CA VAL A 425 -9.15 0.30 16.98
C VAL A 425 -10.37 -0.61 16.98
N VAL A 426 -11.07 -0.74 15.86
CA VAL A 426 -12.33 -1.50 15.76
C VAL A 426 -12.43 -2.19 14.41
N ALA A 427 -13.04 -3.37 14.40
CA ALA A 427 -13.35 -4.10 13.17
C ALA A 427 -14.86 -4.11 12.90
N VAL A 428 -15.23 -4.12 11.63
CA VAL A 428 -16.58 -4.40 11.12
C VAL A 428 -16.51 -5.69 10.31
N VAL A 429 -17.45 -6.61 10.50
CA VAL A 429 -17.54 -7.86 9.75
C VAL A 429 -18.84 -7.90 8.97
N THR A 430 -18.79 -8.31 7.70
CA THR A 430 -19.97 -8.49 6.84
C THR A 430 -19.78 -9.63 5.82
N GLY A 431 -20.86 -10.03 5.14
CA GLY A 431 -20.82 -11.03 4.06
C GLY A 431 -20.88 -10.39 2.68
N ALA A 432 -20.17 -10.94 1.70
CA ALA A 432 -20.27 -10.48 0.31
C ALA A 432 -21.63 -10.82 -0.31
N GLY A 433 -22.14 -9.92 -1.16
CA GLY A 433 -23.42 -10.05 -1.84
C GLY A 433 -24.63 -9.61 -0.98
N GLU A 434 -25.84 -9.87 -1.47
CA GLU A 434 -27.08 -9.37 -0.84
C GLU A 434 -27.84 -10.44 -0.04
N LYS A 435 -27.49 -11.73 -0.23
CA LYS A 435 -28.31 -12.84 0.29
C LYS A 435 -27.96 -13.22 1.74
N ALA A 436 -26.69 -13.32 2.07
CA ALA A 436 -26.25 -13.92 3.33
C ALA A 436 -25.09 -13.14 3.94
N PHE A 437 -25.16 -12.93 5.25
CA PHE A 437 -24.01 -12.56 6.05
C PHE A 437 -23.06 -13.76 6.13
N CYS A 438 -23.56 -14.89 6.66
CA CYS A 438 -22.85 -16.17 6.74
C CYS A 438 -23.85 -17.29 7.02
N ALA A 439 -23.82 -18.36 6.23
CA ALA A 439 -24.67 -19.54 6.42
C ALA A 439 -24.07 -20.61 7.35
N GLY A 440 -22.91 -20.33 7.99
CA GLY A 440 -22.24 -21.25 8.92
C GLY A 440 -21.19 -22.14 8.26
N GLN A 441 -20.97 -23.33 8.83
CA GLN A 441 -20.03 -24.32 8.29
C GLN A 441 -20.44 -24.76 6.89
N ASP A 442 -19.46 -25.01 6.02
CA ASP A 442 -19.72 -25.63 4.73
C ASP A 442 -20.14 -27.10 4.92
N LEU A 443 -21.46 -27.34 4.94
CA LEU A 443 -22.04 -28.66 5.17
C LEU A 443 -21.66 -29.69 4.10
N ILE A 444 -21.30 -29.24 2.89
CA ILE A 444 -20.82 -30.14 1.83
C ILE A 444 -19.46 -30.70 2.22
N GLU A 445 -18.54 -29.83 2.66
CA GLU A 445 -17.23 -30.24 3.17
C GLU A 445 -17.37 -31.15 4.40
N GLN A 446 -18.28 -30.81 5.32
CA GLN A 446 -18.51 -31.61 6.52
C GLN A 446 -19.05 -33.01 6.20
N GLY A 447 -19.93 -33.13 5.19
CA GLY A 447 -20.42 -34.42 4.70
C GLY A 447 -19.33 -35.26 4.05
N GLU A 448 -18.45 -34.64 3.27
CA GLU A 448 -17.28 -35.31 2.67
C GLU A 448 -16.31 -35.84 3.74
N ILE A 449 -16.02 -35.04 4.77
CA ILE A 449 -15.20 -35.47 5.92
C ILE A 449 -15.85 -36.64 6.64
N GLN A 450 -17.16 -36.57 6.93
CA GLN A 450 -17.88 -37.64 7.61
C GLN A 450 -17.84 -38.95 6.79
N ALA A 451 -18.01 -38.86 5.47
CA ALA A 451 -17.92 -40.02 4.58
C ALA A 451 -16.50 -40.62 4.57
N ALA A 452 -15.47 -39.77 4.52
CA ALA A 452 -14.07 -40.21 4.58
C ALA A 452 -13.73 -40.88 5.92
N LEU A 453 -14.18 -40.34 7.05
CA LEU A 453 -13.97 -40.92 8.38
C LEU A 453 -14.65 -42.28 8.57
N ARG A 454 -15.73 -42.55 7.84
CA ARG A 454 -16.41 -43.86 7.84
C ARG A 454 -15.72 -44.90 6.94
N SER A 455 -14.84 -44.47 6.04
CA SER A 455 -14.05 -45.38 5.22
C SER A 455 -12.86 -45.92 6.02
N ALA A 456 -12.58 -47.22 5.91
CA ALA A 456 -11.48 -47.88 6.64
C ALA A 456 -10.06 -47.45 6.19
N THR A 457 -9.98 -46.56 5.19
CA THR A 457 -8.71 -46.08 4.63
C THR A 457 -8.41 -44.70 5.19
N PRO A 458 -7.24 -44.47 5.83
CA PRO A 458 -6.91 -43.15 6.35
C PRO A 458 -6.88 -42.13 5.20
N PRO A 459 -7.48 -40.93 5.38
CA PRO A 459 -7.52 -39.93 4.34
C PRO A 459 -6.10 -39.51 3.92
N SER A 460 -5.70 -39.85 2.68
CA SER A 460 -4.48 -39.37 2.05
C SER A 460 -4.74 -38.04 1.33
N GLY A 461 -3.87 -37.04 1.46
CA GLY A 461 -3.99 -35.73 0.78
C GLY A 461 -4.33 -34.56 1.72
N LYS A 462 -5.16 -33.59 1.26
CA LYS A 462 -5.53 -32.35 1.97
C LYS A 462 -5.97 -32.57 3.43
N TRP A 463 -6.54 -33.73 3.73
CA TRP A 463 -7.15 -34.10 5.02
C TRP A 463 -6.21 -34.84 5.98
N GLY A 464 -4.95 -35.06 5.61
CA GLY A 464 -3.99 -35.86 6.38
C GLY A 464 -3.47 -35.22 7.68
N LYS A 465 -3.81 -33.96 7.97
CA LYS A 465 -3.46 -33.28 9.23
C LYS A 465 -4.70 -33.12 10.10
N ARG A 466 -4.75 -33.83 11.22
CA ARG A 466 -5.86 -33.82 12.20
C ARG A 466 -6.28 -32.42 12.69
N GLN A 467 -5.36 -31.45 12.65
CA GLN A 467 -5.61 -30.02 12.98
C GLN A 467 -6.53 -29.28 11.98
N MET A 468 -6.72 -29.81 10.76
CA MET A 468 -7.53 -29.17 9.71
C MET A 468 -9.01 -29.59 9.72
N MET A 469 -9.45 -30.37 10.71
CA MET A 469 -10.87 -30.74 10.93
C MET A 469 -11.44 -30.12 12.22
N THR A 470 -10.79 -29.06 12.71
CA THR A 470 -11.14 -28.41 13.98
C THR A 470 -11.16 -26.89 13.80
N HIS A 471 -12.04 -26.23 14.56
CA HIS A 471 -12.02 -24.78 14.69
C HIS A 471 -10.82 -24.32 15.54
N PRO A 472 -10.31 -23.09 15.32
CA PRO A 472 -9.37 -22.48 16.25
C PRO A 472 -10.00 -22.29 17.64
N PRO A 473 -9.21 -22.06 18.71
CA PRO A 473 -9.73 -21.86 20.07
C PRO A 473 -10.77 -20.74 20.17
N SER A 474 -10.66 -19.74 19.31
CA SER A 474 -11.53 -18.58 19.13
C SER A 474 -12.82 -18.85 18.34
N GLY A 475 -13.06 -20.08 17.88
CA GLY A 475 -14.32 -20.52 17.27
C GLY A 475 -14.52 -20.11 15.80
N PHE A 476 -15.77 -19.95 15.37
CA PHE A 476 -16.12 -19.57 13.99
C PHE A 476 -15.52 -18.20 13.64
N MET A 477 -14.85 -18.15 12.49
CA MET A 477 -14.17 -16.96 11.95
C MET A 477 -13.20 -16.30 12.94
N GLY A 478 -12.70 -17.05 13.92
CA GLY A 478 -11.88 -16.49 15.00
C GLY A 478 -12.60 -15.44 15.86
N ILE A 479 -13.94 -15.41 15.85
CA ILE A 479 -14.78 -14.41 16.53
C ILE A 479 -15.72 -15.07 17.55
N SER A 480 -16.36 -16.19 17.21
CA SER A 480 -17.45 -16.76 18.02
C SER A 480 -17.04 -17.24 19.42
N ARG A 481 -15.76 -17.30 19.76
CA ARG A 481 -15.24 -17.54 21.13
C ARG A 481 -14.03 -16.64 21.45
N ARG A 482 -13.92 -15.52 20.73
CA ARG A 482 -12.74 -14.64 20.78
C ARG A 482 -12.56 -13.91 22.12
N ALA A 483 -11.36 -13.99 22.66
CA ALA A 483 -10.89 -13.25 23.85
C ALA A 483 -9.93 -12.09 23.52
N GLY A 484 -9.85 -11.67 22.25
CA GLY A 484 -8.98 -10.58 21.78
C GLY A 484 -9.29 -9.22 22.42
N LYS A 485 -8.46 -8.21 22.16
CA LYS A 485 -8.45 -6.92 22.87
C LYS A 485 -9.47 -5.93 22.30
N LYS A 486 -9.58 -5.88 20.96
CA LYS A 486 -10.31 -4.83 20.25
C LYS A 486 -11.76 -5.22 19.89
N PRO A 487 -12.69 -4.24 19.84
CA PRO A 487 -14.10 -4.47 19.51
C PRO A 487 -14.35 -4.89 18.07
N VAL A 488 -15.42 -5.66 17.87
CA VAL A 488 -15.93 -6.10 16.57
C VAL A 488 -17.41 -5.78 16.45
N VAL A 489 -17.79 -5.11 15.35
CA VAL A 489 -19.18 -4.81 14.96
C VAL A 489 -19.60 -5.75 13.84
N ALA A 490 -20.73 -6.44 13.97
CA ALA A 490 -21.33 -7.17 12.85
C ALA A 490 -22.26 -6.26 12.04
N ALA A 491 -22.06 -6.21 10.73
CA ALA A 491 -23.00 -5.66 9.76
C ALA A 491 -23.72 -6.82 9.06
N VAL A 492 -24.86 -7.23 9.59
CA VAL A 492 -25.59 -8.42 9.16
C VAL A 492 -26.52 -8.05 8.01
N ASN A 493 -25.99 -8.18 6.79
CA ASN A 493 -26.69 -7.81 5.56
C ASN A 493 -27.73 -8.84 5.10
N GLY A 494 -27.71 -10.08 5.59
CA GLY A 494 -28.67 -11.12 5.16
C GLY A 494 -28.80 -12.28 6.15
N PHE A 495 -28.93 -13.51 5.64
CA PHE A 495 -28.95 -14.72 6.48
C PHE A 495 -27.69 -14.85 7.35
N ALA A 496 -27.88 -14.98 8.65
CA ALA A 496 -26.89 -15.36 9.65
C ALA A 496 -27.37 -16.65 10.33
N LEU A 497 -26.90 -17.80 9.84
CA LEU A 497 -27.39 -19.11 10.25
C LEU A 497 -26.27 -19.98 10.81
N GLY A 498 -26.60 -20.76 11.83
CA GLY A 498 -25.69 -21.66 12.51
C GLY A 498 -24.41 -20.96 12.97
N GLY A 499 -23.24 -21.46 12.56
CA GLY A 499 -21.96 -20.79 12.81
C GLY A 499 -21.91 -19.31 12.40
N GLY A 500 -22.68 -18.89 11.38
CA GLY A 500 -22.82 -17.48 11.02
C GLY A 500 -23.55 -16.65 12.07
N PHE A 501 -24.55 -17.24 12.75
CA PHE A 501 -25.18 -16.62 13.90
C PHE A 501 -24.28 -16.67 15.14
N GLU A 502 -23.46 -17.71 15.30
CA GLU A 502 -22.45 -17.76 16.38
C GLU A 502 -21.40 -16.63 16.25
N ILE A 503 -21.04 -16.23 15.03
CA ILE A 503 -20.21 -15.04 14.78
C ILE A 503 -20.93 -13.79 15.29
N VAL A 504 -22.21 -13.60 14.93
CA VAL A 504 -23.01 -12.45 15.37
C VAL A 504 -23.10 -12.37 16.90
N LEU A 505 -23.40 -13.49 17.56
CA LEU A 505 -23.46 -13.57 19.02
C LEU A 505 -22.11 -13.30 19.70
N GLY A 506 -21.00 -13.40 18.96
CA GLY A 506 -19.66 -13.09 19.46
C GLY A 506 -19.16 -11.68 19.22
N CYS A 507 -19.78 -10.95 18.29
CA CYS A 507 -19.50 -9.54 18.10
C CYS A 507 -19.95 -8.72 19.32
N ASP A 508 -19.33 -7.56 19.50
CA ASP A 508 -19.61 -6.67 20.62
C ASP A 508 -20.84 -5.79 20.34
N MET A 509 -21.08 -5.49 19.06
CA MET A 509 -22.25 -4.77 18.58
C MET A 509 -22.72 -5.36 17.25
N VAL A 510 -24.02 -5.22 16.96
CA VAL A 510 -24.65 -5.75 15.76
C VAL A 510 -25.61 -4.74 15.17
N ILE A 511 -25.39 -4.43 13.89
CA ILE A 511 -26.30 -3.70 13.01
C ILE A 511 -26.86 -4.71 12.02
N ALA A 512 -28.17 -4.78 11.89
CA ALA A 512 -28.81 -5.73 10.98
C ALA A 512 -29.61 -5.03 9.89
N SER A 513 -29.56 -5.57 8.68
CA SER A 513 -30.48 -5.22 7.62
C SER A 513 -31.93 -5.53 8.02
N PRO A 514 -32.94 -4.76 7.55
CA PRO A 514 -34.35 -5.15 7.70
C PRO A 514 -34.67 -6.55 7.17
N ARG A 515 -33.87 -7.07 6.23
CA ARG A 515 -34.01 -8.40 5.62
C ARG A 515 -33.20 -9.49 6.33
N ALA A 516 -32.43 -9.14 7.36
CA ALA A 516 -31.60 -10.09 8.08
C ALA A 516 -32.44 -11.13 8.81
N THR A 517 -31.93 -12.35 8.85
CA THR A 517 -32.58 -13.49 9.50
C THR A 517 -31.54 -14.27 10.30
N PHE A 518 -31.89 -14.64 11.53
CA PHE A 518 -30.95 -15.24 12.49
C PHE A 518 -31.44 -16.61 12.96
N GLY A 519 -30.57 -17.58 13.19
CA GLY A 519 -30.99 -18.84 13.79
C GLY A 519 -29.90 -19.90 13.93
N LEU A 520 -30.17 -20.93 14.74
CA LEU A 520 -29.30 -22.09 14.96
C LEU A 520 -30.01 -23.36 14.45
N PRO A 521 -29.98 -23.65 13.13
CA PRO A 521 -30.71 -24.78 12.55
C PRO A 521 -30.00 -26.14 12.71
N GLU A 522 -28.89 -26.22 13.46
CA GLU A 522 -28.03 -27.40 13.56
C GLU A 522 -28.78 -28.66 13.99
N ALA A 523 -29.74 -28.54 14.93
CA ALA A 523 -30.54 -29.67 15.39
C ALA A 523 -31.31 -30.35 14.23
N LYS A 524 -31.77 -29.58 13.23
CA LYS A 524 -32.44 -30.09 12.02
C LYS A 524 -31.51 -30.92 11.13
N ARG A 525 -30.19 -30.83 11.34
CA ARG A 525 -29.14 -31.51 10.56
C ARG A 525 -28.38 -32.55 11.38
N GLY A 526 -28.83 -32.87 12.59
CA GLY A 526 -28.14 -33.80 13.49
C GLY A 526 -26.82 -33.23 14.05
N LEU A 527 -26.71 -31.90 14.14
CA LEU A 527 -25.56 -31.17 14.63
C LEU A 527 -25.96 -30.32 15.86
N TYR A 528 -24.99 -29.64 16.47
CA TYR A 528 -25.24 -28.61 17.47
C TYR A 528 -24.30 -27.40 17.29
N ALA A 529 -24.71 -26.23 17.77
CA ALA A 529 -23.93 -24.98 17.72
C ALA A 529 -22.79 -25.02 18.76
N ALA A 530 -21.68 -25.66 18.38
CA ALA A 530 -20.58 -26.03 19.27
C ALA A 530 -19.60 -24.90 19.58
N ALA A 531 -19.67 -23.77 18.88
CA ALA A 531 -18.68 -22.71 18.94
C ALA A 531 -19.10 -21.55 19.85
N GLY A 532 -19.85 -21.85 20.92
CA GLY A 532 -20.23 -20.88 21.96
C GLY A 532 -21.57 -20.17 21.72
N GLY A 533 -22.28 -20.48 20.63
CA GLY A 533 -23.59 -19.90 20.32
C GLY A 533 -24.63 -20.18 21.39
N LEU A 534 -24.74 -21.42 21.87
CA LEU A 534 -25.75 -21.82 22.86
C LEU A 534 -25.59 -21.06 24.19
N SER A 535 -24.36 -21.00 24.73
CA SER A 535 -24.09 -20.35 26.01
C SER A 535 -24.33 -18.83 25.93
N ARG A 536 -23.95 -18.20 24.82
CA ARG A 536 -24.19 -16.75 24.63
C ARG A 536 -25.64 -16.42 24.37
N LEU A 537 -26.33 -17.23 23.57
CA LEU A 537 -27.75 -17.03 23.31
C LEU A 537 -28.54 -17.06 24.61
N VAL A 538 -28.30 -18.04 25.49
CA VAL A 538 -28.95 -18.10 26.82
C VAL A 538 -28.68 -16.84 27.66
N ARG A 539 -27.44 -16.32 27.63
CA ARG A 539 -27.09 -15.09 28.37
C ARG A 539 -27.76 -13.83 27.82
N ILE A 540 -28.09 -13.81 26.53
CA ILE A 540 -28.70 -12.64 25.86
C ILE A 540 -30.23 -12.66 25.96
N VAL A 541 -30.86 -13.78 25.59
CA VAL A 541 -32.33 -13.84 25.44
C VAL A 541 -33.03 -14.63 26.55
N GLY A 542 -32.26 -15.20 27.49
CA GLY A 542 -32.77 -16.11 28.51
C GLY A 542 -33.00 -17.54 27.99
N LEU A 543 -33.10 -18.50 28.91
CA LEU A 543 -33.19 -19.92 28.57
C LEU A 543 -34.42 -20.29 27.71
N PRO A 544 -35.64 -19.79 27.96
CA PRO A 544 -36.82 -20.22 27.19
C PRO A 544 -36.71 -19.87 25.70
N ILE A 545 -36.38 -18.62 25.38
CA ILE A 545 -36.25 -18.15 24.01
C ILE A 545 -35.03 -18.80 23.33
N ALA A 546 -33.92 -18.96 24.05
CA ALA A 546 -32.74 -19.65 23.53
C ALA A 546 -33.05 -21.12 23.17
N SER A 547 -33.82 -21.80 24.03
CA SER A 547 -34.24 -23.19 23.81
C SER A 547 -35.17 -23.29 22.61
N GLU A 548 -36.14 -22.37 22.50
CA GLU A 548 -37.05 -22.31 21.35
C GLU A 548 -36.26 -22.17 20.05
N ILE A 549 -35.33 -21.21 19.97
CA ILE A 549 -34.53 -20.98 18.76
C ILE A 549 -33.65 -22.19 18.42
N ALA A 550 -32.88 -22.69 19.40
CA ALA A 550 -31.87 -23.71 19.16
C ALA A 550 -32.44 -25.12 18.99
N MET A 551 -33.47 -25.50 19.76
CA MET A 551 -34.04 -26.87 19.70
C MET A 551 -35.03 -27.02 18.55
N THR A 552 -35.81 -25.98 18.22
CA THR A 552 -36.73 -26.04 17.06
C THR A 552 -36.03 -25.69 15.74
N GLY A 553 -34.85 -25.06 15.81
CA GLY A 553 -34.15 -24.50 14.67
C GLY A 553 -34.95 -23.43 13.93
N ARG A 554 -35.85 -22.71 14.62
CA ARG A 554 -36.59 -21.58 14.03
C ARG A 554 -35.65 -20.39 13.82
N THR A 555 -36.05 -19.51 12.91
CA THR A 555 -35.33 -18.27 12.65
C THR A 555 -36.03 -17.07 13.26
N LEU A 556 -35.25 -16.05 13.60
CA LEU A 556 -35.70 -14.73 14.03
C LEU A 556 -35.60 -13.74 12.87
N THR A 557 -36.60 -12.88 12.75
CA THR A 557 -36.53 -11.66 11.94
C THR A 557 -35.63 -10.61 12.59
N ALA A 558 -35.19 -9.59 11.84
CA ALA A 558 -34.45 -8.46 12.40
C ALA A 558 -35.23 -7.73 13.52
N ALA A 559 -36.55 -7.63 13.41
CA ALA A 559 -37.40 -7.00 14.42
C ALA A 559 -37.47 -7.82 15.72
N GLU A 560 -37.61 -9.14 15.62
CA GLU A 560 -37.54 -10.03 16.79
C GLU A 560 -36.16 -10.02 17.42
N ALA A 561 -35.10 -10.06 16.61
CA ALA A 561 -33.72 -10.00 17.09
C ALA A 561 -33.47 -8.71 17.90
N LEU A 562 -34.03 -7.57 17.46
CA LEU A 562 -33.99 -6.32 18.22
C LEU A 562 -34.79 -6.42 19.52
N LYS A 563 -36.01 -6.96 19.46
CA LYS A 563 -36.89 -7.15 20.63
C LYS A 563 -36.24 -8.02 21.72
N TYR A 564 -35.48 -9.03 21.33
CA TYR A 564 -34.78 -9.93 22.25
C TYR A 564 -33.35 -9.48 22.61
N ASN A 565 -32.95 -8.25 22.25
CA ASN A 565 -31.61 -7.70 22.51
C ASN A 565 -30.45 -8.49 21.86
N VAL A 566 -30.72 -9.24 20.79
CA VAL A 566 -29.69 -9.93 20.00
C VAL A 566 -28.90 -8.93 19.16
N ILE A 567 -29.52 -7.81 18.77
CA ILE A 567 -28.89 -6.75 17.97
C ILE A 567 -29.14 -5.37 18.56
N ASN A 568 -28.29 -4.39 18.22
CA ASN A 568 -28.42 -3.02 18.73
C ASN A 568 -29.48 -2.22 17.95
N ARG A 569 -29.51 -2.36 16.62
CA ARG A 569 -30.46 -1.64 15.76
C ARG A 569 -30.60 -2.31 14.40
N VAL A 570 -31.74 -2.03 13.78
CA VAL A 570 -32.02 -2.33 12.37
C VAL A 570 -31.64 -1.10 11.54
N SER A 571 -30.90 -1.28 10.45
CA SER A 571 -30.52 -0.20 9.54
C SER A 571 -31.73 0.35 8.77
N LYS A 572 -31.60 1.57 8.23
CA LYS A 572 -32.69 2.24 7.51
C LYS A 572 -33.12 1.47 6.27
N THR A 573 -32.16 1.01 5.47
CA THR A 573 -32.39 0.14 4.32
C THR A 573 -31.47 -1.07 4.35
N HIS A 574 -31.63 -1.98 3.40
CA HIS A 574 -30.73 -3.11 3.27
C HIS A 574 -29.32 -2.68 2.85
N GLU A 575 -29.25 -1.73 1.91
CA GLU A 575 -28.02 -1.23 1.31
C GLU A 575 -27.21 -0.39 2.32
N SER A 576 -27.88 0.33 3.23
CA SER A 576 -27.21 1.18 4.23
C SER A 576 -26.61 0.40 5.41
N CYS A 577 -26.84 -0.91 5.51
CA CYS A 577 -26.45 -1.71 6.69
C CYS A 577 -24.95 -1.64 7.00
N VAL A 578 -24.10 -1.80 5.97
CA VAL A 578 -22.64 -1.77 6.15
C VAL A 578 -22.17 -0.37 6.50
N ASP A 579 -22.67 0.66 5.81
CA ASP A 579 -22.30 2.05 6.05
C ASP A 579 -22.70 2.52 7.45
N GLU A 580 -23.86 2.12 7.95
CA GLU A 580 -24.31 2.43 9.31
C GLU A 580 -23.48 1.72 10.39
N ALA A 581 -23.00 0.50 10.11
CA ALA A 581 -22.07 -0.21 10.98
C ALA A 581 -20.67 0.42 10.97
N VAL A 582 -20.20 0.86 9.80
CA VAL A 582 -18.95 1.62 9.66
C VAL A 582 -19.05 2.96 10.39
N ALA A 583 -20.18 3.67 10.31
CA ALA A 583 -20.39 4.91 11.05
C ALA A 583 -20.34 4.68 12.58
N LEU A 584 -20.90 3.57 13.06
CA LEU A 584 -20.75 3.18 14.47
C LEU A 584 -19.29 2.93 14.84
N ALA A 585 -18.60 2.13 14.02
CA ALA A 585 -17.18 1.84 14.23
C ALA A 585 -16.32 3.12 14.18
N ALA A 586 -16.59 4.05 13.27
CA ALA A 586 -15.87 5.31 13.17
C ALA A 586 -15.98 6.12 14.48
N SER A 587 -17.16 6.17 15.10
CA SER A 587 -17.31 6.83 16.41
C SER A 587 -16.48 6.20 17.52
N ILE A 588 -16.19 4.90 17.43
CA ILE A 588 -15.28 4.20 18.36
C ILE A 588 -13.81 4.47 18.00
N GLY A 589 -13.50 4.57 16.71
CA GLY A 589 -12.16 4.92 16.23
C GLY A 589 -11.69 6.32 16.67
N GLU A 590 -12.62 7.23 17.01
CA GLU A 590 -12.31 8.55 17.57
C GLU A 590 -12.00 8.53 19.07
N LEU A 591 -12.19 7.40 19.76
CA LEU A 591 -11.95 7.26 21.20
C LEU A 591 -10.51 6.81 21.51
N SER A 592 -10.10 6.96 22.77
CA SER A 592 -8.80 6.46 23.24
C SER A 592 -8.69 4.95 23.04
N PRO A 593 -7.67 4.44 22.33
CA PRO A 593 -7.53 3.02 22.06
C PRO A 593 -7.30 2.22 23.35
N ASP A 594 -6.60 2.78 24.34
CA ASP A 594 -6.42 2.16 25.66
C ASP A 594 -7.77 2.02 26.39
N ALA A 595 -8.57 3.08 26.41
CA ALA A 595 -9.86 3.08 27.08
C ALA A 595 -10.82 2.08 26.42
N VAL A 596 -10.88 2.04 25.08
CA VAL A 596 -11.72 1.11 24.34
C VAL A 596 -11.39 -0.35 24.68
N ILE A 597 -10.11 -0.72 24.73
CA ILE A 597 -9.67 -2.08 25.10
C ILE A 597 -10.13 -2.44 26.52
N ILE A 598 -9.90 -1.54 27.48
CA ILE A 598 -10.24 -1.77 28.89
C ILE A 598 -11.75 -1.85 29.08
N THR A 599 -12.51 -0.90 28.52
CA THR A 599 -13.97 -0.89 28.57
C THR A 599 -14.55 -2.17 27.99
N ARG A 600 -14.06 -2.61 26.84
CA ARG A 600 -14.49 -3.88 26.25
C ARG A 600 -14.17 -5.07 27.15
N SER A 601 -12.97 -5.12 27.74
CA SER A 601 -12.63 -6.20 28.65
C SER A 601 -13.57 -6.23 29.86
N GLY A 602 -13.87 -5.09 30.48
CA GLY A 602 -14.80 -5.04 31.62
C GLY A 602 -16.21 -5.51 31.27
N LEU A 603 -16.72 -5.17 30.08
CA LEU A 603 -17.99 -5.67 29.58
C LEU A 603 -17.99 -7.20 29.41
N LYS A 604 -16.91 -7.77 28.86
CA LYS A 604 -16.77 -9.22 28.67
C LYS A 604 -16.62 -9.96 29.99
N GLU A 605 -15.79 -9.47 30.91
CA GLU A 605 -15.65 -10.07 32.26
C GLU A 605 -17.00 -10.08 33.00
N SER A 606 -17.80 -9.02 32.87
CA SER A 606 -19.14 -8.95 33.47
C SER A 606 -20.14 -9.96 32.88
N LEU A 607 -19.92 -10.42 31.65
CA LEU A 607 -20.73 -11.47 31.02
C LEU A 607 -20.31 -12.86 31.51
N GLU A 608 -19.02 -13.08 31.75
CA GLU A 608 -18.44 -14.38 32.11
C GLU A 608 -18.51 -14.64 33.62
N VAL A 609 -18.31 -13.60 34.44
CA VAL A 609 -18.28 -13.67 35.90
C VAL A 609 -19.64 -13.25 36.46
N GLY A 610 -20.28 -14.14 37.21
CA GLY A 610 -21.62 -13.87 37.79
C GLY A 610 -21.64 -12.77 38.86
N SER A 611 -20.51 -12.48 39.50
CA SER A 611 -20.39 -11.40 40.48
C SER A 611 -19.88 -10.12 39.83
N VAL A 612 -20.69 -9.06 39.88
CA VAL A 612 -20.36 -7.72 39.36
C VAL A 612 -19.11 -7.15 40.04
N GLU A 613 -19.00 -7.33 41.36
CA GLU A 613 -17.84 -6.87 42.13
C GLU A 613 -16.56 -7.60 41.68
N ARG A 614 -16.63 -8.93 41.52
CA ARG A 614 -15.46 -9.69 41.07
C ARG A 614 -15.04 -9.35 39.65
N ALA A 615 -16.00 -9.15 38.73
CA ALA A 615 -15.72 -8.72 37.35
C ALA A 615 -15.03 -7.35 37.31
N SER A 616 -15.46 -6.43 38.17
CA SER A 616 -14.89 -5.08 38.29
C SER A 616 -13.46 -5.12 38.82
N GLN A 617 -13.22 -5.92 39.87
CA GLN A 617 -11.88 -6.16 40.43
C GLN A 617 -10.93 -6.75 39.40
N LEU A 618 -11.34 -7.79 38.66
CA LEU A 618 -10.51 -8.42 37.63
C LEU A 618 -10.07 -7.42 36.55
N THR A 619 -10.97 -6.52 36.15
CA THR A 619 -10.65 -5.48 35.16
C THR A 619 -9.63 -4.47 35.72
N ALA A 620 -9.82 -4.04 36.98
CA ALA A 620 -8.91 -3.13 37.66
C ALA A 620 -7.52 -3.76 37.91
N GLU A 621 -7.47 -5.02 38.36
CA GLU A 621 -6.24 -5.80 38.56
C GLU A 621 -5.45 -5.92 37.25
N LYS A 622 -6.15 -6.16 36.13
CA LYS A 622 -5.52 -6.38 34.81
C LYS A 622 -5.03 -5.10 34.15
N PHE A 623 -5.76 -4.00 34.30
CA PHE A 623 -5.52 -2.78 33.49
C PHE A 623 -5.37 -1.48 34.27
N GLY A 624 -5.81 -1.39 35.53
CA GLY A 624 -5.88 -0.13 36.27
C GLY A 624 -4.53 0.60 36.33
N ARG A 625 -3.46 -0.11 36.72
CA ARG A 625 -2.11 0.47 36.73
C ARG A 625 -1.62 0.85 35.32
N LYS A 626 -1.87 0.00 34.32
CA LYS A 626 -1.42 0.24 32.94
C LYS A 626 -2.09 1.46 32.30
N LEU A 627 -3.36 1.74 32.65
CA LEU A 627 -4.07 2.94 32.20
C LEU A 627 -3.47 4.21 32.80
N LEU A 628 -3.16 4.20 34.10
CA LEU A 628 -2.55 5.33 34.79
C LEU A 628 -1.14 5.66 34.26
N GLU A 629 -0.37 4.63 33.89
CA GLU A 629 0.94 4.75 33.26
C GLU A 629 0.86 5.17 31.77
N GLY A 630 -0.32 5.07 31.15
CA GLY A 630 -0.54 5.30 29.73
C GLY A 630 -0.61 6.78 29.35
N GLU A 631 0.00 7.14 28.21
CA GLU A 631 0.03 8.52 27.70
C GLU A 631 -1.36 9.05 27.32
N ASN A 632 -2.24 8.17 26.82
CA ASN A 632 -3.57 8.56 26.36
C ASN A 632 -4.44 9.13 27.49
N MET A 633 -4.28 8.69 28.74
CA MET A 633 -5.03 9.28 29.86
C MET A 633 -4.70 10.76 30.03
N GLY A 634 -3.41 11.11 30.00
CA GLY A 634 -2.94 12.50 30.08
C GLY A 634 -3.43 13.35 28.89
N ILE A 635 -3.36 12.80 27.67
CA ILE A 635 -3.86 13.46 26.46
C ILE A 635 -5.36 13.78 26.58
N GLY A 636 -6.16 12.81 27.03
CA GLY A 636 -7.60 12.96 27.17
C GLY A 636 -7.98 14.03 28.20
N LEU A 637 -7.35 14.00 29.37
CA LEU A 637 -7.60 14.98 30.43
C LEU A 637 -7.18 16.40 30.03
N ALA A 638 -6.03 16.54 29.36
CA ALA A 638 -5.55 17.83 28.85
C ALA A 638 -6.46 18.38 27.75
N ALA A 639 -6.90 17.54 26.80
CA ALA A 639 -7.82 17.92 25.73
C ALA A 639 -9.18 18.36 26.28
N PHE A 640 -9.70 17.65 27.29
CA PHE A 640 -10.93 18.02 28.00
C PHE A 640 -10.80 19.39 28.68
N ALA A 641 -9.73 19.61 29.46
CA ALA A 641 -9.48 20.89 30.13
C ALA A 641 -9.35 22.06 29.14
N GLN A 642 -8.76 21.81 27.97
CA GLN A 642 -8.56 22.81 26.91
C GLN A 642 -9.73 22.93 25.93
N LYS A 643 -10.78 22.10 26.05
CA LYS A 643 -11.91 21.99 25.11
C LYS A 643 -11.48 21.77 23.65
N LYS A 644 -10.44 20.96 23.44
CA LYS A 644 -9.92 20.59 22.11
C LYS A 644 -10.17 19.11 21.84
N LYS A 645 -10.12 18.71 20.56
CA LYS A 645 -10.13 17.29 20.20
C LYS A 645 -8.80 16.63 20.59
N PRO A 646 -8.82 15.49 21.29
CA PRO A 646 -7.61 14.74 21.61
C PRO A 646 -7.00 14.13 20.36
N VAL A 647 -5.67 14.04 20.32
CA VAL A 647 -4.93 13.28 19.30
C VAL A 647 -4.34 12.07 20.00
N TRP A 648 -4.98 10.93 19.85
CA TRP A 648 -4.58 9.71 20.55
C TRP A 648 -3.30 9.12 19.96
N VAL A 649 -2.50 8.50 20.81
CA VAL A 649 -1.35 7.70 20.42
C VAL A 649 -1.70 6.21 20.44
N PRO A 650 -1.00 5.36 19.67
CA PRO A 650 -1.29 3.93 19.65
C PRO A 650 -1.19 3.29 21.04
N SER A 651 -2.08 2.33 21.31
CA SER A 651 -2.15 1.64 22.60
C SER A 651 -0.90 0.78 22.86
N LYS A 652 -0.49 0.71 24.14
CA LYS A 652 0.61 -0.16 24.61
C LYS A 652 0.09 -1.38 25.41
N LEU A 653 -1.22 -1.61 25.45
CA LEU A 653 -1.88 -2.64 26.29
C LEU A 653 -1.84 -4.06 25.69
#